data_AF-A0A7Z9G6L5-F1
#
_entry.id   AF-A0A7Z9G6L5-F1
#
_cell.length_a   1.000
_cell.length_b   1.000
_cell.length_c   1.000
_cell.angle_alpha   90.00
_cell.angle_beta   90.00
_cell.angle_gamma   90.00
#
_symmetry.space_group_name_H-M   'P 1'
#
loop_
_entity.id
_entity.type
_entity.pdbx_description
1 polymer ?
#
loop_
_entity_poly.entity_id
_entity_poly.type
_entity_poly.pdbx_seq_one_letter_code
_entity_poly.pdbx_strand_id
1 'polypeptide(L)'
;RDGTDQNCDGIADDGFPDSDNDGIADCMDPDSDGDGIPDGTDNCPKFTNPDQKNNDGDALGDVCDPDDDNDTVDDEADNCPIITNPDQTDTDEDGDGDLCDPDDDNDGTADKDDCKPKNAAINPNAKEECDGADNNCNGSVDEGFADSDADNLADCIDPDDDNDGSPDDEDCEPTNNKVFPGQIEACNGIDDNCNKETDEDSDDSDDDGVADCIDDDDDDDGVPDILDNCPKVSNPDQSNSDTDLIGNACDSDDDNDGSPDNEDCEPLNPLVKPNGVEVCDGLDNDCNMIKDDGFPDSDDDGIADCLSDDDDADGIKDSLDNCPSTPNPNQKNSDGDMLGDACDTDDDNDGTLDGDDCAPLNSSISPTAIESCDGIDNNCNQQVDEGHADTDQDGIADCIDPDDDNDGINDNQDNCPLVDNPGQFNSDSDLLGNACDKDDDNDADPDITDCEPLNPLIHAKADEICDGVDNNCDGKTDEGEIDTDQDGMPNCIDNDDDNDGIADLSDNCPLTANTGQFNSDSDLLGDACDQDDDNDGDPDTTDCQPLNPAIHKDAVELCDGIDNNCSGEADENFPDLDNDGLANCIDEDDDGDGDPDELDCAPEDPAVNNNAEEICSNGIDDDCNPETACFTVSQNGNITDIQPFPGPKGVVSWYSYGKPKNASANTGLETSNQIVEMLYEDPTDGKIYLVLILDKASDSGGGNTLIQITGAKGAGIILMDDPGEGGNKGTYNPVTGSGTIKWTWSSCCTDGAVIGPLQTPFCVKIKRLSESGIGNVITMNGNKKVQLGSFNNTVEFCANP
;
A
#
# COMPACT_ATOMS: atom_id res chain seq x y z
N ARG A 1 -79.35 42.42 -87.06
CA ARG A 1 -79.94 41.62 -88.15
C ARG A 1 -79.87 42.44 -89.43
N ASP A 2 -78.67 42.55 -90.00
CA ASP A 2 -78.40 43.11 -91.33
C ASP A 2 -78.48 42.05 -92.45
N GLY A 3 -78.67 40.77 -92.11
CA GLY A 3 -79.11 39.76 -93.07
C GLY A 3 -78.07 39.43 -94.14
N THR A 4 -76.79 39.44 -93.77
CA THR A 4 -75.71 38.90 -94.60
C THR A 4 -75.35 37.48 -94.14
N ASP A 5 -75.59 36.53 -95.04
CA ASP A 5 -75.21 35.12 -95.03
C ASP A 5 -73.68 34.99 -95.15
N GLN A 6 -73.03 34.42 -94.12
CA GLN A 6 -71.57 34.29 -94.04
C GLN A 6 -71.07 32.83 -94.03
N ASN A 7 -71.93 31.84 -94.29
CA ASN A 7 -71.52 30.43 -94.46
C ASN A 7 -72.11 29.72 -95.70
N CYS A 8 -72.76 30.45 -96.62
CA CYS A 8 -73.06 29.99 -97.99
C CYS A 8 -73.85 28.67 -98.12
N ASP A 9 -74.75 28.35 -97.18
CA ASP A 9 -75.64 27.18 -97.29
C ASP A 9 -77.14 27.52 -97.36
N GLY A 10 -77.51 28.79 -97.16
CA GLY A 10 -78.87 29.30 -97.35
C GLY A 10 -79.83 29.09 -96.18
N ILE A 11 -79.35 28.80 -94.97
CA ILE A 11 -80.16 28.76 -93.74
C ILE A 11 -79.61 29.79 -92.73
N ALA A 12 -80.48 30.43 -91.94
CA ALA A 12 -80.08 31.44 -90.96
C ALA A 12 -80.34 30.91 -89.53
N ASP A 13 -79.28 30.88 -88.71
CA ASP A 13 -79.25 30.79 -87.23
C ASP A 13 -79.32 29.37 -86.60
N ASP A 14 -78.16 28.73 -86.38
CA ASP A 14 -78.02 27.44 -85.67
C ASP A 14 -76.70 27.19 -84.89
N GLY A 15 -76.04 28.22 -84.33
CA GLY A 15 -75.10 28.09 -83.18
C GLY A 15 -74.06 26.95 -83.22
N PHE A 16 -73.07 27.03 -84.13
CA PHE A 16 -72.00 26.05 -84.27
C PHE A 16 -70.84 26.20 -83.24
N PRO A 17 -70.09 25.12 -82.96
CA PRO A 17 -68.91 25.12 -82.08
C PRO A 17 -67.81 26.06 -82.59
N ASP A 18 -67.13 26.68 -81.63
CA ASP A 18 -66.02 27.63 -81.74
C ASP A 18 -65.12 27.30 -80.55
N SER A 19 -64.15 26.40 -80.77
CA SER A 19 -63.35 25.74 -79.73
C SER A 19 -62.41 26.74 -79.02
N ASP A 20 -61.79 27.67 -79.76
CA ASP A 20 -60.90 28.70 -79.23
C ASP A 20 -61.61 30.03 -78.87
N ASN A 21 -62.88 30.15 -79.25
CA ASN A 21 -63.72 31.34 -79.04
C ASN A 21 -63.17 32.62 -79.68
N ASP A 22 -62.43 32.51 -80.79
CA ASP A 22 -61.92 33.66 -81.54
C ASP A 22 -63.00 34.35 -82.40
N GLY A 23 -64.16 33.69 -82.53
CA GLY A 23 -65.33 34.16 -83.28
C GLY A 23 -65.40 33.64 -84.72
N ILE A 24 -64.50 32.74 -85.10
CA ILE A 24 -64.55 31.89 -86.30
C ILE A 24 -65.07 30.51 -85.84
N ALA A 25 -66.00 29.91 -86.59
CA ALA A 25 -66.47 28.57 -86.24
C ALA A 25 -65.44 27.52 -86.69
N ASP A 26 -65.22 26.44 -85.92
CA ASP A 26 -64.22 25.39 -86.18
C ASP A 26 -64.13 24.98 -87.66
N CYS A 27 -65.27 24.81 -88.34
CA CYS A 27 -65.30 24.36 -89.74
C CYS A 27 -64.71 25.35 -90.77
N MET A 28 -64.43 26.58 -90.35
CA MET A 28 -63.81 27.63 -91.13
C MET A 28 -62.52 28.17 -90.50
N ASP A 29 -62.18 27.69 -89.31
CA ASP A 29 -60.93 28.03 -88.64
C ASP A 29 -59.79 27.15 -89.18
N PRO A 30 -58.65 27.72 -89.60
CA PRO A 30 -57.46 26.93 -89.91
C PRO A 30 -56.78 26.28 -88.69
N ASP A 31 -57.11 26.74 -87.47
CA ASP A 31 -56.56 26.36 -86.18
C ASP A 31 -57.70 26.46 -85.13
N SER A 32 -58.56 25.44 -85.13
CA SER A 32 -59.87 25.43 -84.48
C SER A 32 -59.82 25.58 -82.96
N ASP A 33 -58.71 25.25 -82.31
CA ASP A 33 -58.54 25.40 -80.86
C ASP A 33 -57.50 26.47 -80.45
N GLY A 34 -56.83 27.07 -81.42
CA GLY A 34 -55.97 28.23 -81.23
C GLY A 34 -54.67 27.91 -80.50
N ASP A 35 -54.23 26.65 -80.53
CA ASP A 35 -53.03 26.17 -79.84
C ASP A 35 -51.73 26.49 -80.61
N GLY A 36 -51.86 26.93 -81.86
CA GLY A 36 -50.78 27.30 -82.76
C GLY A 36 -50.37 26.23 -83.77
N ILE A 37 -51.04 25.07 -83.77
CA ILE A 37 -50.87 23.96 -84.71
C ILE A 37 -52.10 23.92 -85.65
N PRO A 38 -51.93 24.04 -86.98
CA PRO A 38 -53.09 24.02 -87.88
C PRO A 38 -53.81 22.67 -87.91
N ASP A 39 -55.15 22.66 -87.97
CA ASP A 39 -56.05 21.48 -87.95
C ASP A 39 -55.61 20.30 -88.82
N GLY A 40 -54.96 20.57 -89.96
CA GLY A 40 -54.51 19.52 -90.90
C GLY A 40 -53.26 18.76 -90.47
N THR A 41 -52.58 19.26 -89.43
CA THR A 41 -51.37 18.69 -88.83
C THR A 41 -51.48 18.52 -87.32
N ASP A 42 -52.57 19.00 -86.75
CA ASP A 42 -52.92 18.87 -85.35
C ASP A 42 -53.53 17.49 -85.09
N ASN A 43 -52.98 16.74 -84.14
CA ASN A 43 -53.54 15.45 -83.72
C ASN A 43 -54.72 15.60 -82.73
N CYS A 44 -54.95 16.80 -82.19
CA CYS A 44 -56.17 17.16 -81.46
C CYS A 44 -56.77 18.50 -81.91
N PRO A 45 -57.33 18.60 -83.14
CA PRO A 45 -57.82 19.86 -83.74
C PRO A 45 -58.94 20.62 -83.02
N LYS A 46 -59.31 20.23 -81.80
CA LYS A 46 -60.39 20.85 -81.02
C LYS A 46 -60.00 21.06 -79.56
N PHE A 47 -58.83 20.57 -79.15
CA PHE A 47 -58.35 20.57 -77.77
C PHE A 47 -56.89 20.97 -77.74
N THR A 48 -56.62 22.18 -77.23
CA THR A 48 -55.30 22.78 -77.29
C THR A 48 -54.21 21.85 -76.74
N ASN A 49 -53.29 21.40 -77.60
CA ASN A 49 -52.14 20.58 -77.25
C ASN A 49 -50.90 20.99 -78.06
N PRO A 50 -50.30 22.17 -77.79
CA PRO A 50 -49.19 22.70 -78.59
C PRO A 50 -47.93 21.81 -78.63
N ASP A 51 -47.81 20.85 -77.70
CA ASP A 51 -46.72 19.87 -77.64
C ASP A 51 -46.98 18.62 -78.51
N GLN A 52 -48.21 18.43 -78.99
CA GLN A 52 -48.64 17.37 -79.90
C GLN A 52 -48.24 15.98 -79.40
N LYS A 53 -48.31 15.77 -78.09
CA LYS A 53 -48.06 14.46 -77.51
C LYS A 53 -49.06 13.43 -78.05
N ASN A 54 -48.55 12.22 -78.20
CA ASN A 54 -49.22 11.09 -78.83
C ASN A 54 -48.43 9.84 -78.39
N ASN A 55 -48.76 9.33 -77.21
CA ASN A 55 -47.95 8.34 -76.51
C ASN A 55 -47.94 6.98 -77.22
N ASP A 56 -49.06 6.59 -77.82
CA ASP A 56 -49.22 5.37 -78.61
C ASP A 56 -48.93 5.52 -80.12
N GLY A 57 -48.85 6.76 -80.61
CA GLY A 57 -48.58 7.10 -82.00
C GLY A 57 -49.76 6.89 -82.94
N ASP A 58 -50.99 6.92 -82.43
CA ASP A 58 -52.22 6.77 -83.20
C ASP A 58 -52.62 8.08 -83.94
N ALA A 59 -53.83 8.18 -84.50
CA ALA A 59 -54.26 9.38 -85.22
C ALA A 59 -54.69 10.56 -84.33
N LEU A 60 -55.02 10.30 -83.07
CA LEU A 60 -55.36 11.26 -82.03
C LEU A 60 -54.08 11.60 -81.24
N GLY A 61 -54.16 12.58 -80.35
CA GLY A 61 -53.08 12.90 -79.41
C GLY A 61 -53.60 12.83 -77.99
N ASP A 62 -52.69 12.82 -77.02
CA ASP A 62 -53.01 12.51 -75.61
C ASP A 62 -54.19 13.32 -75.03
N VAL A 63 -54.36 14.56 -75.50
CA VAL A 63 -55.41 15.45 -74.97
C VAL A 63 -56.81 15.11 -75.50
N CYS A 64 -56.90 14.32 -76.56
CA CYS A 64 -58.15 13.96 -77.24
C CYS A 64 -58.28 12.49 -77.62
N ASP A 65 -57.30 11.67 -77.25
CA ASP A 65 -57.40 10.21 -77.24
C ASP A 65 -58.11 9.77 -75.94
N PRO A 66 -59.02 8.79 -75.99
CA PRO A 66 -59.54 8.15 -74.78
C PRO A 66 -58.64 7.05 -74.19
N ASP A 67 -57.58 6.61 -74.88
CA ASP A 67 -56.66 5.53 -74.48
C ASP A 67 -55.25 5.88 -74.99
N ASP A 68 -54.51 6.65 -74.20
CA ASP A 68 -53.26 7.33 -74.56
C ASP A 68 -52.09 6.37 -74.86
N ASP A 69 -52.16 5.12 -74.42
CA ASP A 69 -51.13 4.09 -74.62
C ASP A 69 -51.60 2.84 -75.40
N ASN A 70 -52.88 2.81 -75.79
CA ASN A 70 -53.54 1.79 -76.60
C ASN A 70 -53.45 0.37 -76.01
N ASP A 71 -53.47 0.24 -74.68
CA ASP A 71 -53.43 -1.03 -73.97
C ASP A 71 -54.80 -1.74 -73.86
N THR A 72 -55.87 -1.07 -74.35
CA THR A 72 -57.28 -1.45 -74.33
C THR A 72 -58.08 -1.06 -73.08
N VAL A 73 -57.49 -0.30 -72.17
CA VAL A 73 -58.13 0.31 -71.00
C VAL A 73 -58.19 1.83 -71.22
N ASP A 74 -59.40 2.40 -71.28
CA ASP A 74 -59.56 3.85 -71.44
C ASP A 74 -58.92 4.61 -70.24
N ASP A 75 -58.28 5.77 -70.46
CA ASP A 75 -57.50 6.52 -69.45
C ASP A 75 -58.24 6.81 -68.14
N GLU A 76 -59.58 6.92 -68.17
CA GLU A 76 -60.40 7.14 -66.97
C GLU A 76 -60.41 5.93 -66.01
N ALA A 77 -60.07 4.74 -66.52
CA ALA A 77 -60.02 3.48 -65.80
C ALA A 77 -58.62 2.84 -65.79
N ASP A 78 -57.65 3.49 -66.44
CA ASP A 78 -56.27 3.06 -66.54
C ASP A 78 -55.45 3.60 -65.36
N ASN A 79 -54.82 2.71 -64.61
CA ASN A 79 -53.90 3.07 -63.52
C ASN A 79 -52.47 3.38 -64.02
N CYS A 80 -52.17 3.18 -65.30
CA CYS A 80 -50.98 3.71 -65.98
C CYS A 80 -51.30 4.33 -67.35
N PRO A 81 -52.00 5.48 -67.41
CA PRO A 81 -52.56 6.06 -68.64
C PRO A 81 -51.59 6.31 -69.81
N ILE A 82 -50.28 6.19 -69.61
CA ILE A 82 -49.27 6.45 -70.63
C ILE A 82 -48.26 5.29 -70.78
N ILE A 83 -48.46 4.16 -70.07
CA ILE A 83 -47.57 2.99 -70.07
C ILE A 83 -48.39 1.70 -70.12
N THR A 84 -48.38 1.07 -71.30
CA THR A 84 -49.22 -0.10 -71.62
C THR A 84 -49.18 -1.19 -70.53
N ASN A 85 -50.28 -1.36 -69.79
CA ASN A 85 -50.44 -2.35 -68.71
C ASN A 85 -51.84 -3.00 -68.71
N PRO A 86 -52.20 -3.83 -69.73
CA PRO A 86 -53.58 -4.31 -69.91
C PRO A 86 -54.13 -5.18 -68.76
N ASP A 87 -53.27 -5.64 -67.85
CA ASP A 87 -53.66 -6.40 -66.67
C ASP A 87 -53.99 -5.52 -65.45
N GLN A 88 -53.67 -4.22 -65.52
CA GLN A 88 -53.99 -3.20 -64.52
C GLN A 88 -53.57 -3.64 -63.11
N THR A 89 -52.42 -4.31 -63.03
CA THR A 89 -51.87 -4.76 -61.75
C THR A 89 -51.45 -3.52 -60.95
N ASP A 90 -51.89 -3.48 -59.70
CA ASP A 90 -51.66 -2.41 -58.72
C ASP A 90 -51.61 -3.14 -57.37
N THR A 91 -50.39 -3.35 -56.88
CA THR A 91 -50.08 -4.26 -55.78
C THR A 91 -50.45 -3.66 -54.42
N ASP A 92 -50.39 -2.34 -54.26
CA ASP A 92 -50.72 -1.63 -53.04
C ASP A 92 -52.10 -0.96 -53.03
N GLU A 93 -52.80 -1.00 -54.16
CA GLU A 93 -54.13 -0.41 -54.38
C GLU A 93 -54.16 1.12 -54.21
N ASP A 94 -53.07 1.82 -54.51
CA ASP A 94 -52.96 3.28 -54.35
C ASP A 94 -53.53 4.07 -55.55
N GLY A 95 -53.67 3.40 -56.70
CA GLY A 95 -54.26 3.91 -57.92
C GLY A 95 -53.26 4.16 -59.06
N ASP A 96 -51.95 4.12 -58.80
CA ASP A 96 -50.93 4.00 -59.85
C ASP A 96 -50.63 2.50 -60.07
N GLY A 97 -50.55 2.04 -61.32
CA GLY A 97 -50.30 0.62 -61.62
C GLY A 97 -48.82 0.25 -61.51
N ASP A 98 -48.52 -1.03 -61.28
CA ASP A 98 -47.16 -1.56 -61.07
C ASP A 98 -46.13 -1.26 -62.21
N LEU A 99 -46.58 -0.75 -63.36
CA LEU A 99 -45.69 -0.37 -64.47
C LEU A 99 -45.32 1.11 -64.47
N CYS A 100 -46.04 1.93 -63.72
CA CYS A 100 -45.88 3.38 -63.63
C CYS A 100 -45.76 3.89 -62.19
N ASP A 101 -46.10 3.07 -61.21
CA ASP A 101 -45.79 3.28 -59.81
C ASP A 101 -44.28 3.17 -59.60
N PRO A 102 -43.63 4.13 -58.93
CA PRO A 102 -42.24 4.00 -58.50
C PRO A 102 -42.03 3.15 -57.23
N ASP A 103 -43.08 2.73 -56.52
CA ASP A 103 -43.08 1.98 -55.25
C ASP A 103 -44.29 1.02 -55.18
N ASP A 104 -44.24 -0.06 -55.95
CA ASP A 104 -45.32 -1.04 -56.21
C ASP A 104 -46.00 -1.60 -54.94
N ASP A 105 -45.36 -1.60 -53.77
CA ASP A 105 -45.92 -2.11 -52.50
C ASP A 105 -46.07 -1.06 -51.39
N ASN A 106 -45.80 0.21 -51.70
CA ASN A 106 -45.92 1.39 -50.84
C ASN A 106 -45.24 1.25 -49.46
N ASP A 107 -44.15 0.50 -49.38
CA ASP A 107 -43.40 0.36 -48.12
C ASP A 107 -42.46 1.55 -47.83
N GLY A 108 -42.36 2.48 -48.78
CA GLY A 108 -41.54 3.67 -48.71
C GLY A 108 -40.16 3.47 -49.35
N THR A 109 -39.90 2.33 -49.98
CA THR A 109 -38.69 2.02 -50.73
C THR A 109 -39.04 1.87 -52.21
N ALA A 110 -38.57 2.82 -53.03
CA ALA A 110 -38.79 2.75 -54.48
C ALA A 110 -38.26 1.43 -55.10
N ASP A 111 -38.99 0.84 -56.05
CA ASP A 111 -38.74 -0.50 -56.61
C ASP A 111 -37.30 -0.77 -57.06
N LYS A 112 -36.63 0.28 -57.55
CA LYS A 112 -35.25 0.21 -58.04
C LYS A 112 -34.24 -0.07 -56.92
N ASP A 113 -34.59 0.31 -55.69
CA ASP A 113 -33.82 0.12 -54.48
C ASP A 113 -34.43 -1.01 -53.63
N ASP A 114 -35.63 -1.48 -53.97
CA ASP A 114 -36.32 -2.58 -53.33
C ASP A 114 -35.86 -3.97 -53.84
N CYS A 115 -35.65 -4.90 -52.91
CA CYS A 115 -35.24 -6.28 -53.19
C CYS A 115 -36.41 -7.23 -53.48
N LYS A 116 -37.60 -6.90 -53.00
CA LYS A 116 -38.89 -7.53 -53.29
C LYS A 116 -39.96 -6.45 -53.54
N PRO A 117 -39.94 -5.77 -54.70
CA PRO A 117 -40.83 -4.64 -55.01
C PRO A 117 -42.34 -4.89 -54.94
N LYS A 118 -42.82 -6.09 -54.59
CA LYS A 118 -44.24 -6.43 -54.49
C LYS A 118 -44.60 -7.01 -53.12
N ASN A 119 -43.73 -6.83 -52.14
CA ASN A 119 -43.86 -7.36 -50.80
C ASN A 119 -43.30 -6.36 -49.78
N ALA A 120 -44.20 -5.52 -49.29
CA ALA A 120 -43.92 -4.49 -48.30
C ALA A 120 -43.25 -4.95 -46.99
N ALA A 121 -43.21 -6.26 -46.73
CA ALA A 121 -42.52 -6.84 -45.57
C ALA A 121 -41.03 -7.11 -45.82
N ILE A 122 -40.55 -7.00 -47.07
CA ILE A 122 -39.18 -7.32 -47.45
C ILE A 122 -38.58 -6.19 -48.28
N ASN A 123 -37.86 -5.29 -47.60
CA ASN A 123 -37.19 -4.15 -48.20
C ASN A 123 -35.95 -3.76 -47.37
N PRO A 124 -34.96 -3.02 -47.93
CA PRO A 124 -33.75 -2.60 -47.23
C PRO A 124 -33.92 -1.89 -45.88
N ASN A 125 -35.11 -1.35 -45.60
CA ASN A 125 -35.43 -0.63 -44.37
C ASN A 125 -36.31 -1.45 -43.42
N ALA A 126 -36.76 -2.64 -43.82
CA ALA A 126 -37.53 -3.53 -42.99
C ALA A 126 -36.70 -3.96 -41.77
N LYS A 127 -37.40 -4.32 -40.71
CA LYS A 127 -36.77 -4.94 -39.55
C LYS A 127 -36.83 -6.45 -39.76
N GLU A 128 -35.75 -7.15 -39.45
CA GLU A 128 -35.79 -8.61 -39.39
C GLU A 128 -36.87 -9.09 -38.43
N GLU A 129 -37.66 -10.04 -38.92
CA GLU A 129 -38.58 -10.88 -38.17
C GLU A 129 -38.02 -12.30 -38.19
N CYS A 130 -38.24 -13.07 -37.13
CA CYS A 130 -37.74 -14.45 -37.13
C CYS A 130 -38.70 -15.37 -37.86
N ASP A 131 -38.58 -15.41 -39.18
CA ASP A 131 -39.45 -16.17 -40.08
C ASP A 131 -38.69 -16.93 -41.17
N GLY A 132 -37.36 -16.91 -41.14
CA GLY A 132 -36.51 -17.56 -42.13
C GLY A 132 -36.40 -16.77 -43.44
N ALA A 133 -36.82 -15.51 -43.46
CA ALA A 133 -36.58 -14.58 -44.56
C ALA A 133 -35.48 -13.57 -44.21
N ASP A 134 -34.86 -13.03 -45.25
CA ASP A 134 -33.99 -11.85 -45.16
C ASP A 134 -34.90 -10.64 -45.39
N ASN A 135 -35.52 -10.11 -44.33
CA ASN A 135 -36.54 -9.06 -44.47
C ASN A 135 -35.91 -7.74 -44.93
N ASN A 136 -34.69 -7.44 -44.47
CA ASN A 136 -33.99 -6.19 -44.72
C ASN A 136 -32.99 -6.25 -45.88
N CYS A 137 -32.94 -7.38 -46.57
CA CYS A 137 -32.18 -7.60 -47.80
C CYS A 137 -30.69 -7.29 -47.71
N ASN A 138 -30.09 -7.49 -46.54
CA ASN A 138 -28.65 -7.32 -46.35
C ASN A 138 -27.85 -8.59 -46.66
N GLY A 139 -28.52 -9.70 -46.97
CA GLY A 139 -27.93 -10.99 -47.31
C GLY A 139 -27.75 -11.95 -46.12
N SER A 140 -28.21 -11.56 -44.92
CA SER A 140 -28.35 -12.41 -43.74
C SER A 140 -29.83 -12.71 -43.51
N VAL A 141 -30.12 -13.85 -42.91
CA VAL A 141 -31.48 -14.29 -42.57
C VAL A 141 -31.58 -14.24 -41.06
N ASP A 142 -32.64 -13.63 -40.55
CA ASP A 142 -32.94 -13.52 -39.11
C ASP A 142 -31.74 -13.00 -38.27
N GLU A 143 -30.96 -12.04 -38.76
CA GLU A 143 -29.83 -11.55 -37.96
C GLU A 143 -30.29 -10.70 -36.76
N GLY A 144 -29.58 -10.88 -35.65
CA GLY A 144 -29.92 -10.22 -34.38
C GLY A 144 -30.95 -10.99 -33.55
N PHE A 145 -31.40 -12.15 -34.01
CA PHE A 145 -32.04 -13.18 -33.18
C PHE A 145 -30.97 -14.10 -32.56
N ALA A 146 -31.36 -14.85 -31.52
CA ALA A 146 -30.46 -15.79 -30.85
C ALA A 146 -30.20 -16.99 -31.77
N ASP A 147 -29.00 -17.55 -31.67
CA ASP A 147 -28.50 -18.72 -32.40
C ASP A 147 -27.63 -19.48 -31.37
N SER A 148 -28.31 -20.32 -30.60
CA SER A 148 -27.83 -20.91 -29.35
C SER A 148 -26.81 -22.03 -29.59
N ASP A 149 -26.92 -22.77 -30.70
CA ASP A 149 -25.98 -23.81 -31.12
C ASP A 149 -24.92 -23.34 -32.14
N ALA A 150 -25.08 -22.12 -32.68
CA ALA A 150 -24.22 -21.51 -33.70
C ALA A 150 -24.19 -22.26 -35.05
N ASP A 151 -25.28 -22.95 -35.43
CA ASP A 151 -25.39 -23.63 -36.72
C ASP A 151 -25.82 -22.71 -37.89
N ASN A 152 -26.09 -21.43 -37.58
CA ASN A 152 -26.58 -20.37 -38.46
C ASN A 152 -28.09 -20.43 -38.79
N LEU A 153 -28.88 -21.18 -38.02
CA LEU A 153 -30.32 -20.97 -37.90
C LEU A 153 -30.57 -20.19 -36.60
N ALA A 154 -31.48 -19.24 -36.64
CA ALA A 154 -31.91 -18.55 -35.42
C ALA A 154 -32.84 -19.49 -34.62
N ASP A 155 -32.74 -19.48 -33.29
CA ASP A 155 -33.50 -20.35 -32.36
C ASP A 155 -35.00 -20.42 -32.70
N CYS A 156 -35.57 -19.27 -33.08
CA CYS A 156 -37.00 -19.18 -33.39
C CYS A 156 -37.44 -19.92 -34.68
N ILE A 157 -36.50 -20.42 -35.49
CA ILE A 157 -36.75 -21.29 -36.63
C ILE A 157 -35.92 -22.59 -36.61
N ASP A 158 -34.97 -22.71 -35.67
CA ASP A 158 -34.23 -23.94 -35.43
C ASP A 158 -35.17 -24.96 -34.75
N PRO A 159 -35.18 -26.23 -35.18
CA PRO A 159 -35.89 -27.29 -34.47
C PRO A 159 -35.12 -27.92 -33.29
N ASP A 160 -33.85 -27.59 -33.10
CA ASP A 160 -32.95 -28.10 -32.05
C ASP A 160 -31.95 -26.99 -31.68
N ASP A 161 -32.43 -26.03 -30.89
CA ASP A 161 -31.78 -24.74 -30.54
C ASP A 161 -30.37 -24.90 -29.95
N ASP A 162 -30.04 -26.04 -29.33
CA ASP A 162 -28.74 -26.27 -28.69
C ASP A 162 -27.93 -27.46 -29.25
N ASN A 163 -28.52 -28.20 -30.20
CA ASN A 163 -27.93 -29.31 -30.95
C ASN A 163 -27.43 -30.47 -30.10
N ASP A 164 -28.08 -30.73 -28.98
CA ASP A 164 -27.83 -31.95 -28.22
C ASP A 164 -28.46 -33.22 -28.81
N GLY A 165 -29.31 -33.03 -29.83
CA GLY A 165 -30.00 -34.08 -30.56
C GLY A 165 -31.44 -34.33 -30.07
N SER A 166 -31.94 -33.50 -29.17
CA SER A 166 -33.31 -33.48 -28.67
C SER A 166 -34.04 -32.26 -29.26
N PRO A 167 -35.12 -32.45 -30.04
CA PRO A 167 -35.87 -31.31 -30.56
C PRO A 167 -36.50 -30.47 -29.44
N ASP A 168 -36.64 -29.15 -29.64
CA ASP A 168 -37.11 -28.20 -28.60
C ASP A 168 -38.47 -28.55 -27.98
N ASP A 169 -39.33 -29.30 -28.70
CA ASP A 169 -40.64 -29.71 -28.21
C ASP A 169 -40.62 -30.95 -27.31
N GLU A 170 -39.49 -31.66 -27.31
CA GLU A 170 -39.17 -32.77 -26.43
C GLU A 170 -38.11 -32.39 -25.38
N ASP A 171 -37.37 -31.31 -25.60
CA ASP A 171 -36.37 -30.75 -24.68
C ASP A 171 -37.00 -29.93 -23.54
N CYS A 172 -36.46 -30.08 -22.32
CA CYS A 172 -36.92 -29.29 -21.18
C CYS A 172 -36.20 -27.94 -21.04
N GLU A 173 -35.00 -27.79 -21.60
CA GLU A 173 -34.25 -26.55 -21.69
C GLU A 173 -33.62 -26.40 -23.10
N PRO A 174 -34.42 -26.05 -24.12
CA PRO A 174 -34.00 -26.07 -25.54
C PRO A 174 -32.73 -25.28 -25.91
N THR A 175 -32.25 -24.40 -25.04
CA THR A 175 -31.08 -23.54 -25.32
C THR A 175 -29.83 -23.98 -24.56
N ASN A 176 -29.86 -25.15 -23.91
CA ASN A 176 -28.80 -25.63 -23.04
C ASN A 176 -28.52 -27.12 -23.27
N ASN A 177 -27.56 -27.40 -24.15
CA ASN A 177 -27.16 -28.74 -24.59
C ASN A 177 -26.60 -29.71 -23.52
N LYS A 178 -26.70 -29.33 -22.25
CA LYS A 178 -26.39 -30.18 -21.11
C LYS A 178 -27.64 -30.72 -20.42
N VAL A 179 -28.81 -30.15 -20.71
CA VAL A 179 -30.07 -30.44 -20.03
C VAL A 179 -31.05 -30.97 -21.06
N PHE A 180 -31.14 -32.29 -21.19
CA PHE A 180 -32.01 -32.93 -22.17
C PHE A 180 -32.41 -34.35 -21.79
N PRO A 181 -33.53 -34.86 -22.35
CA PRO A 181 -34.07 -36.16 -21.97
C PRO A 181 -33.05 -37.31 -22.03
N GLY A 182 -32.79 -37.92 -20.86
CA GLY A 182 -31.92 -39.09 -20.75
C GLY A 182 -30.42 -38.77 -20.67
N GLN A 183 -30.06 -37.53 -20.38
CA GLN A 183 -28.75 -37.18 -19.85
C GLN A 183 -28.44 -37.91 -18.54
N ILE A 184 -27.16 -37.88 -18.15
CA ILE A 184 -26.74 -38.28 -16.81
C ILE A 184 -26.77 -37.03 -15.95
N GLU A 185 -27.46 -37.09 -14.81
CA GLU A 185 -27.48 -36.01 -13.83
C GLU A 185 -26.07 -35.63 -13.40
N ALA A 186 -25.78 -34.33 -13.44
CA ALA A 186 -24.60 -33.76 -12.85
C ALA A 186 -25.01 -32.90 -11.67
N CYS A 187 -24.53 -33.26 -10.48
CA CYS A 187 -24.58 -32.50 -9.23
C CYS A 187 -24.50 -30.96 -9.38
N ASN A 188 -25.64 -30.32 -9.66
CA ASN A 188 -25.69 -28.90 -10.00
C ASN A 188 -27.04 -28.23 -9.67
N GLY A 189 -28.02 -28.97 -9.14
CA GLY A 189 -29.33 -28.48 -8.76
C GLY A 189 -30.29 -28.27 -9.93
N ILE A 190 -29.98 -28.83 -11.09
CA ILE A 190 -30.80 -28.82 -12.32
C ILE A 190 -31.15 -30.27 -12.64
N ASP A 191 -32.38 -30.51 -13.06
CA ASP A 191 -32.84 -31.78 -13.64
C ASP A 191 -32.26 -31.92 -15.05
N ASP A 192 -31.01 -32.37 -15.15
CA ASP A 192 -30.27 -32.42 -16.41
C ASP A 192 -30.90 -33.42 -17.40
N ASN A 193 -31.60 -34.44 -16.92
CA ASN A 193 -32.18 -35.51 -17.73
C ASN A 193 -33.69 -35.35 -18.00
N CYS A 194 -34.28 -34.24 -17.55
CA CYS A 194 -35.68 -33.86 -17.74
C CYS A 194 -36.71 -34.85 -17.17
N ASN A 195 -36.38 -35.63 -16.14
CA ASN A 195 -37.28 -36.62 -15.55
C ASN A 195 -38.13 -36.10 -14.37
N LYS A 196 -37.88 -34.84 -13.95
CA LYS A 196 -38.52 -34.11 -12.84
C LYS A 196 -38.05 -34.50 -11.44
N GLU A 197 -36.97 -35.26 -11.38
CA GLU A 197 -36.15 -35.46 -10.21
C GLU A 197 -34.87 -34.65 -10.47
N THR A 198 -34.19 -34.21 -9.41
CA THR A 198 -33.01 -33.35 -9.52
C THR A 198 -31.89 -34.07 -8.82
N ASP A 199 -30.78 -34.30 -9.51
CA ASP A 199 -29.58 -34.94 -8.97
C ASP A 199 -29.84 -36.34 -8.34
N GLU A 200 -30.85 -37.09 -8.78
CA GLU A 200 -31.34 -38.32 -8.11
C GLU A 200 -30.40 -39.53 -8.13
N ASP A 201 -29.32 -39.46 -8.91
CA ASP A 201 -28.24 -40.46 -8.94
C ASP A 201 -27.06 -40.06 -8.03
N SER A 202 -27.19 -38.96 -7.27
CA SER A 202 -26.17 -38.44 -6.35
C SER A 202 -26.33 -39.01 -4.94
N ASP A 203 -25.25 -38.96 -4.15
CA ASP A 203 -25.31 -39.33 -2.74
C ASP A 203 -26.13 -38.26 -1.97
N ASP A 204 -26.93 -38.72 -1.00
CA ASP A 204 -27.80 -37.94 -0.11
C ASP A 204 -27.58 -38.57 1.28
N SER A 205 -26.73 -37.95 2.08
CA SER A 205 -26.15 -38.53 3.30
C SER A 205 -27.09 -38.43 4.51
N ASP A 206 -27.99 -37.45 4.53
CA ASP A 206 -29.01 -37.24 5.57
C ASP A 206 -30.42 -37.75 5.21
N ASP A 207 -30.63 -38.19 3.95
CA ASP A 207 -31.91 -38.62 3.36
C ASP A 207 -33.00 -37.52 3.41
N ASP A 208 -32.65 -36.23 3.40
CA ASP A 208 -33.61 -35.12 3.43
C ASP A 208 -34.24 -34.82 2.06
N GLY A 209 -33.62 -35.34 1.00
CA GLY A 209 -34.02 -35.19 -0.40
C GLY A 209 -33.28 -34.08 -1.16
N VAL A 210 -32.24 -33.49 -0.57
CA VAL A 210 -31.23 -32.66 -1.23
C VAL A 210 -29.97 -33.53 -1.42
N ALA A 211 -29.36 -33.47 -2.60
CA ALA A 211 -28.14 -34.21 -2.85
C ALA A 211 -26.94 -33.50 -2.21
N ASP A 212 -26.01 -34.26 -1.62
CA ASP A 212 -24.82 -33.76 -0.90
C ASP A 212 -24.11 -32.60 -1.64
N CYS A 213 -23.88 -32.78 -2.93
CA CYS A 213 -23.14 -31.79 -3.73
C CYS A 213 -23.79 -30.41 -3.89
N ILE A 214 -25.06 -30.26 -3.50
CA ILE A 214 -25.80 -29.00 -3.47
C ILE A 214 -26.38 -28.73 -2.09
N ASP A 215 -26.11 -29.60 -1.11
CA ASP A 215 -26.37 -29.36 0.29
C ASP A 215 -25.22 -28.53 0.89
N ASP A 216 -25.57 -27.62 1.79
CA ASP A 216 -24.58 -26.87 2.57
C ASP A 216 -24.23 -27.59 3.89
N ASP A 217 -24.99 -28.64 4.27
CA ASP A 217 -24.90 -29.44 5.51
C ASP A 217 -25.29 -30.90 5.20
N ASP A 218 -24.37 -31.65 4.56
CA ASP A 218 -24.54 -33.00 3.98
C ASP A 218 -25.17 -34.03 4.96
N ASP A 219 -24.97 -33.87 6.27
CA ASP A 219 -25.42 -34.83 7.30
C ASP A 219 -26.40 -34.26 8.34
N ASP A 220 -26.87 -33.03 8.12
CA ASP A 220 -27.90 -32.32 8.87
C ASP A 220 -27.60 -32.21 10.39
N ASP A 221 -26.31 -32.16 10.75
CA ASP A 221 -25.86 -32.09 12.13
C ASP A 221 -25.85 -30.65 12.70
N GLY A 222 -25.98 -29.67 11.79
CA GLY A 222 -25.99 -28.25 12.07
C GLY A 222 -24.64 -27.54 11.90
N VAL A 223 -23.62 -28.23 11.40
CA VAL A 223 -22.31 -27.71 11.00
C VAL A 223 -22.22 -27.70 9.48
N PRO A 224 -22.11 -26.51 8.83
CA PRO A 224 -22.00 -26.48 7.37
C PRO A 224 -20.72 -27.17 6.88
N ASP A 225 -20.79 -27.91 5.79
CA ASP A 225 -19.71 -28.70 5.15
C ASP A 225 -18.35 -28.01 5.10
N ILE A 226 -18.35 -26.71 4.80
CA ILE A 226 -17.13 -25.90 4.71
C ILE A 226 -16.38 -25.74 6.04
N LEU A 227 -17.05 -26.04 7.15
CA LEU A 227 -16.56 -26.00 8.53
C LEU A 227 -16.67 -27.39 9.19
N ASP A 228 -17.17 -28.39 8.47
CA ASP A 228 -17.35 -29.74 8.95
C ASP A 228 -16.12 -30.61 8.62
N ASN A 229 -15.54 -31.24 9.63
CA ASN A 229 -14.44 -32.18 9.46
C ASN A 229 -14.92 -33.62 9.18
N CYS A 230 -16.22 -33.88 9.24
CA CYS A 230 -16.87 -35.09 8.75
C CYS A 230 -18.19 -34.80 8.01
N PRO A 231 -18.16 -34.12 6.84
CA PRO A 231 -19.36 -33.63 6.16
C PRO A 231 -20.49 -34.66 5.96
N LYS A 232 -20.15 -35.95 5.81
CA LYS A 232 -21.13 -37.02 5.55
C LYS A 232 -21.51 -37.83 6.80
N VAL A 233 -21.00 -37.50 7.98
CA VAL A 233 -21.15 -38.30 9.20
C VAL A 233 -21.32 -37.41 10.42
N SER A 234 -22.60 -37.24 10.80
CA SER A 234 -23.03 -36.32 11.85
C SER A 234 -22.13 -36.33 13.10
N ASN A 235 -21.44 -35.22 13.33
CA ASN A 235 -20.56 -34.96 14.46
C ASN A 235 -20.60 -33.49 14.91
N PRO A 236 -21.69 -33.03 15.55
CA PRO A 236 -21.87 -31.60 15.90
C PRO A 236 -20.81 -31.01 16.83
N ASP A 237 -19.98 -31.85 17.45
CA ASP A 237 -18.88 -31.43 18.31
C ASP A 237 -17.57 -31.14 17.58
N GLN A 238 -17.48 -31.53 16.30
CA GLN A 238 -16.33 -31.29 15.41
C GLN A 238 -15.00 -31.72 16.04
N SER A 239 -15.04 -32.79 16.84
CA SER A 239 -13.86 -33.32 17.50
C SER A 239 -12.86 -33.88 16.48
N ASN A 240 -11.59 -33.52 16.67
CA ASN A 240 -10.47 -33.95 15.83
C ASN A 240 -9.22 -34.00 16.74
N SER A 241 -8.76 -35.22 17.05
CA SER A 241 -7.74 -35.50 18.06
C SER A 241 -6.31 -35.38 17.52
N ASP A 242 -6.05 -35.85 16.30
CA ASP A 242 -4.73 -35.76 15.66
C ASP A 242 -4.49 -34.43 14.93
N THR A 243 -5.53 -33.60 14.80
CA THR A 243 -5.57 -32.31 14.13
C THR A 243 -5.30 -32.35 12.62
N ASP A 244 -5.59 -33.48 11.97
CA ASP A 244 -5.55 -33.55 10.52
C ASP A 244 -6.82 -32.91 9.89
N LEU A 245 -7.19 -33.26 8.65
CA LEU A 245 -8.37 -32.66 7.99
C LEU A 245 -9.65 -33.49 8.15
N ILE A 246 -9.59 -34.62 8.86
CA ILE A 246 -10.66 -35.59 9.05
C ILE A 246 -11.05 -35.57 10.53
N GLY A 247 -12.35 -35.51 10.84
CA GLY A 247 -12.82 -35.53 12.23
C GLY A 247 -12.89 -36.94 12.79
N ASN A 248 -12.90 -37.06 14.12
CA ASN A 248 -12.92 -38.35 14.82
C ASN A 248 -14.13 -39.26 14.45
N ALA A 249 -15.21 -38.67 13.92
CA ALA A 249 -16.39 -39.43 13.54
C ALA A 249 -16.22 -40.20 12.23
N CYS A 250 -15.27 -39.79 11.39
CA CYS A 250 -15.05 -40.30 10.04
C CYS A 250 -13.58 -40.61 9.74
N ASP A 251 -12.68 -40.37 10.69
CA ASP A 251 -11.32 -40.90 10.67
C ASP A 251 -11.35 -42.40 11.00
N SER A 252 -10.31 -43.08 10.55
CA SER A 252 -10.06 -44.49 10.82
C SER A 252 -8.86 -44.71 11.75
N ASP A 253 -8.16 -43.63 12.10
CA ASP A 253 -7.00 -43.55 12.99
C ASP A 253 -6.98 -42.15 13.64
N ASP A 254 -7.90 -41.92 14.57
CA ASP A 254 -8.25 -40.65 15.21
C ASP A 254 -7.05 -39.92 15.87
N ASP A 255 -5.97 -40.62 16.19
CA ASP A 255 -4.75 -40.06 16.79
C ASP A 255 -3.49 -40.17 15.91
N ASN A 256 -3.61 -40.79 14.72
CA ASN A 256 -2.58 -40.93 13.69
C ASN A 256 -1.31 -41.64 14.17
N ASP A 257 -1.45 -42.56 15.11
CA ASP A 257 -0.32 -43.33 15.59
C ASP A 257 0.06 -44.51 14.68
N GLY A 258 -0.76 -44.76 13.64
CA GLY A 258 -0.63 -45.84 12.68
C GLY A 258 -1.40 -47.10 13.04
N SER A 259 -2.27 -47.04 14.05
CA SER A 259 -3.13 -48.13 14.51
C SER A 259 -4.60 -47.75 14.28
N PRO A 260 -5.35 -48.48 13.43
CA PRO A 260 -6.74 -48.12 13.18
C PRO A 260 -7.58 -48.19 14.46
N ASP A 261 -8.57 -47.30 14.64
CA ASP A 261 -9.33 -47.14 15.91
C ASP A 261 -9.99 -48.43 16.43
N ASN A 262 -10.28 -49.36 15.52
CA ASN A 262 -10.90 -50.63 15.86
C ASN A 262 -9.92 -51.69 16.39
N GLU A 263 -8.62 -51.46 16.22
CA GLU A 263 -7.50 -52.24 16.72
C GLU A 263 -6.72 -51.49 17.79
N ASP A 264 -6.87 -50.17 17.87
CA ASP A 264 -6.26 -49.33 18.87
C ASP A 264 -7.03 -49.33 20.21
N CYS A 265 -6.27 -49.23 21.31
CA CYS A 265 -6.82 -49.33 22.65
C CYS A 265 -7.21 -47.98 23.26
N GLU A 266 -6.65 -46.86 22.78
CA GLU A 266 -7.05 -45.50 23.15
C GLU A 266 -7.04 -44.59 21.92
N PRO A 267 -8.08 -44.66 21.04
CA PRO A 267 -8.07 -44.05 19.70
C PRO A 267 -7.79 -42.54 19.63
N LEU A 268 -7.83 -41.83 20.75
CA LEU A 268 -7.63 -40.39 20.79
C LEU A 268 -6.27 -40.00 21.39
N ASN A 269 -5.39 -40.96 21.68
CA ASN A 269 -4.15 -40.76 22.42
C ASN A 269 -2.96 -41.47 21.73
N PRO A 270 -2.15 -40.73 20.95
CA PRO A 270 -1.13 -41.31 20.07
C PRO A 270 0.07 -41.93 20.81
N LEU A 271 0.08 -41.83 22.14
CA LEU A 271 1.07 -42.44 23.01
C LEU A 271 0.68 -43.86 23.46
N VAL A 272 -0.55 -44.30 23.18
CA VAL A 272 -1.09 -45.55 23.72
C VAL A 272 -1.61 -46.41 22.58
N LYS A 273 -0.86 -47.47 22.23
CA LYS A 273 -1.16 -48.28 21.06
C LYS A 273 -0.63 -49.70 21.11
N PRO A 274 -1.18 -50.64 20.34
CA PRO A 274 -0.74 -52.03 20.37
C PRO A 274 0.77 -52.18 20.09
N ASN A 275 1.52 -52.74 21.04
CA ASN A 275 2.98 -52.90 20.97
C ASN A 275 3.76 -51.56 20.96
N GLY A 276 3.19 -50.50 21.53
CA GLY A 276 3.89 -49.26 21.88
C GLY A 276 5.13 -49.50 22.74
N VAL A 277 5.92 -48.44 22.93
CA VAL A 277 7.04 -48.46 23.87
C VAL A 277 6.53 -47.85 25.17
N GLU A 278 6.61 -48.62 26.26
CA GLU A 278 6.26 -48.12 27.59
C GLU A 278 7.07 -46.87 27.95
N VAL A 279 6.34 -45.86 28.41
CA VAL A 279 6.87 -44.61 28.95
C VAL A 279 6.34 -44.50 30.36
N CYS A 280 7.16 -44.02 31.29
CA CYS A 280 6.70 -43.88 32.66
C CYS A 280 5.77 -42.67 32.84
N ASP A 281 4.50 -42.86 32.52
CA ASP A 281 3.46 -41.82 32.50
C ASP A 281 2.14 -42.29 33.15
N GLY A 282 2.07 -43.54 33.62
CA GLY A 282 0.92 -44.10 34.30
C GLY A 282 -0.14 -44.63 33.34
N LEU A 283 0.18 -44.68 32.05
CA LEU A 283 -0.61 -45.29 31.00
C LEU A 283 -0.05 -46.69 30.68
N ASP A 284 -0.81 -47.43 29.89
CA ASP A 284 -0.43 -48.73 29.35
C ASP A 284 -0.14 -48.49 27.87
N ASN A 285 1.06 -47.98 27.56
CA ASN A 285 1.37 -47.44 26.25
C ASN A 285 1.39 -48.51 25.15
N ASP A 286 1.52 -49.78 25.50
CA ASP A 286 1.59 -50.91 24.58
C ASP A 286 0.30 -51.78 24.53
N CYS A 287 -0.71 -51.41 25.31
CA CYS A 287 -2.01 -52.07 25.45
C CYS A 287 -1.95 -53.52 25.98
N ASN A 288 -0.93 -53.88 26.75
CA ASN A 288 -0.79 -55.23 27.30
C ASN A 288 -1.55 -55.46 28.62
N MET A 289 -2.24 -54.43 29.12
CA MET A 289 -2.98 -54.34 30.40
C MET A 289 -2.08 -54.21 31.64
N ILE A 290 -0.80 -53.89 31.46
CA ILE A 290 0.16 -53.64 32.53
C ILE A 290 0.76 -52.28 32.27
N LYS A 291 0.51 -51.33 33.18
CA LYS A 291 1.02 -49.97 33.06
C LYS A 291 2.51 -49.95 33.39
N ASP A 292 3.27 -49.18 32.61
CA ASP A 292 4.68 -48.90 32.82
C ASP A 292 5.52 -50.18 33.02
N ASP A 293 5.23 -51.25 32.26
CA ASP A 293 5.90 -52.52 32.47
C ASP A 293 7.36 -52.51 31.98
N GLY A 294 8.26 -52.95 32.87
CA GLY A 294 9.71 -52.86 32.62
C GLY A 294 10.40 -51.66 33.26
N PHE A 295 9.65 -50.79 33.95
CA PHE A 295 10.22 -49.81 34.90
C PHE A 295 10.39 -50.43 36.30
N PRO A 296 11.35 -49.95 37.13
CA PRO A 296 11.49 -50.35 38.52
C PRO A 296 10.25 -50.00 39.36
N ASP A 297 9.94 -50.85 40.33
CA ASP A 297 8.90 -50.70 41.36
C ASP A 297 9.57 -51.18 42.67
N SER A 298 10.01 -50.24 43.49
CA SER A 298 10.94 -50.46 44.61
C SER A 298 10.24 -50.99 45.86
N ASP A 299 8.95 -50.73 46.04
CA ASP A 299 8.13 -51.25 47.14
C ASP A 299 7.12 -52.35 46.74
N ASP A 300 7.09 -52.72 45.45
CA ASP A 300 6.19 -53.70 44.84
C ASP A 300 4.69 -53.34 45.06
N ASP A 301 4.33 -52.05 45.15
CA ASP A 301 2.93 -51.63 45.35
C ASP A 301 2.09 -51.60 44.06
N GLY A 302 2.76 -51.75 42.91
CA GLY A 302 2.17 -51.77 41.58
C GLY A 302 2.11 -50.40 40.90
N ILE A 303 2.78 -49.39 41.43
CA ILE A 303 3.09 -48.11 40.80
C ILE A 303 4.58 -48.11 40.50
N ALA A 304 4.99 -47.80 39.26
CA ALA A 304 6.41 -47.69 38.94
C ALA A 304 7.04 -46.49 39.67
N ASP A 305 8.30 -46.61 40.07
CA ASP A 305 9.07 -45.59 40.83
C ASP A 305 8.91 -44.19 40.21
N CYS A 306 9.09 -44.09 38.89
CA CYS A 306 8.98 -42.80 38.18
C CYS A 306 7.58 -42.11 38.23
N LEU A 307 6.56 -42.76 38.79
CA LEU A 307 5.23 -42.20 39.09
C LEU A 307 4.89 -42.21 40.57
N SER A 308 5.69 -42.88 41.39
CA SER A 308 5.60 -42.74 42.83
C SER A 308 6.18 -41.38 43.23
N ASP A 309 5.66 -40.88 44.34
CA ASP A 309 6.15 -39.67 45.00
C ASP A 309 7.04 -40.07 46.21
N ASP A 310 7.16 -41.38 46.46
CA ASP A 310 7.75 -42.12 47.60
C ASP A 310 7.96 -43.58 47.10
N ASP A 311 9.03 -43.80 46.32
CA ASP A 311 9.34 -45.02 45.55
C ASP A 311 9.40 -46.28 46.40
N ASP A 312 9.84 -46.16 47.65
CA ASP A 312 10.07 -47.29 48.55
C ASP A 312 9.08 -47.37 49.75
N ALA A 313 8.12 -46.44 49.78
CA ALA A 313 7.08 -46.29 50.79
C ALA A 313 7.57 -46.24 52.24
N ASP A 314 8.73 -45.64 52.48
CA ASP A 314 9.27 -45.44 53.81
C ASP A 314 8.59 -44.25 54.55
N GLY A 315 7.83 -43.45 53.80
CA GLY A 315 7.08 -42.29 54.27
C GLY A 315 7.77 -40.94 54.06
N ILE A 316 8.89 -40.92 53.34
CA ILE A 316 9.61 -39.73 52.87
C ILE A 316 9.44 -39.64 51.35
N LYS A 317 9.24 -38.43 50.84
CA LYS A 317 9.06 -38.23 49.39
C LYS A 317 10.39 -38.31 48.67
N ASP A 318 10.47 -38.85 47.46
CA ASP A 318 11.74 -39.04 46.72
C ASP A 318 12.58 -37.77 46.59
N SER A 319 11.90 -36.63 46.35
CA SER A 319 12.56 -35.30 46.28
C SER A 319 13.27 -34.87 47.58
N LEU A 320 12.94 -35.50 48.70
CA LEU A 320 13.47 -35.29 50.04
C LEU A 320 14.12 -36.56 50.59
N ASP A 321 14.15 -37.63 49.80
CA ASP A 321 14.68 -38.93 50.16
C ASP A 321 16.11 -39.07 49.65
N ASN A 322 17.05 -39.30 50.56
CA ASN A 322 18.44 -39.55 50.21
C ASN A 322 18.73 -41.01 49.83
N CYS A 323 17.75 -41.90 49.95
CA CYS A 323 17.74 -43.24 49.37
C CYS A 323 16.38 -43.58 48.75
N PRO A 324 15.96 -42.90 47.66
CA PRO A 324 14.59 -43.02 47.13
C PRO A 324 14.11 -44.45 46.91
N SER A 325 14.99 -45.36 46.48
CA SER A 325 14.66 -46.75 46.19
C SER A 325 14.97 -47.73 47.35
N THR A 326 15.26 -47.29 48.58
CA THR A 326 15.67 -48.16 49.70
C THR A 326 15.23 -47.64 51.07
N PRO A 327 14.25 -48.30 51.73
CA PRO A 327 13.52 -47.67 52.83
C PRO A 327 14.41 -47.24 53.98
N ASN A 328 14.46 -45.93 54.25
CA ASN A 328 15.24 -45.32 55.32
C ASN A 328 14.54 -44.12 55.98
N PRO A 329 13.42 -44.31 56.73
CA PRO A 329 12.57 -43.20 57.20
C PRO A 329 13.24 -42.20 58.15
N ASN A 330 14.47 -42.52 58.58
CA ASN A 330 15.29 -41.68 59.43
C ASN A 330 16.16 -40.69 58.63
N GLN A 331 16.27 -40.87 57.31
CA GLN A 331 17.01 -40.03 56.36
C GLN A 331 18.44 -39.75 56.81
N LYS A 332 19.06 -40.72 57.49
CA LYS A 332 20.41 -40.57 58.00
C LYS A 332 21.38 -40.57 56.83
N ASN A 333 22.26 -39.58 56.83
CA ASN A 333 23.29 -39.35 55.85
C ASN A 333 24.47 -38.73 56.62
N SER A 334 25.55 -39.50 56.77
CA SER A 334 26.61 -39.20 57.74
C SER A 334 27.71 -38.32 57.16
N ASP A 335 27.95 -38.37 55.85
CA ASP A 335 28.91 -37.51 55.15
C ASP A 335 28.27 -36.26 54.50
N GLY A 336 26.94 -36.26 54.38
CA GLY A 336 26.14 -35.19 53.81
C GLY A 336 26.12 -35.17 52.28
N ASP A 337 26.49 -36.27 51.61
CA ASP A 337 26.46 -36.34 50.16
C ASP A 337 25.04 -36.58 49.60
N MET A 338 24.90 -37.03 48.34
CA MET A 338 23.58 -37.22 47.74
C MET A 338 22.91 -38.55 48.11
N LEU A 339 23.64 -39.48 48.73
CA LEU A 339 23.17 -40.79 49.16
C LEU A 339 23.01 -40.82 50.68
N GLY A 340 21.98 -41.50 51.17
CA GLY A 340 21.82 -41.78 52.60
C GLY A 340 22.55 -43.05 53.01
N ASP A 341 22.81 -43.20 54.30
CA ASP A 341 23.52 -44.37 54.88
C ASP A 341 22.88 -45.73 54.50
N ALA A 342 21.61 -45.73 54.11
CA ALA A 342 20.90 -46.96 53.77
C ALA A 342 21.24 -47.51 52.38
N CYS A 343 21.74 -46.65 51.50
CA CYS A 343 22.07 -46.93 50.10
C CYS A 343 23.48 -46.48 49.72
N ASP A 344 24.22 -45.87 50.64
CA ASP A 344 25.66 -45.67 50.54
C ASP A 344 26.43 -46.95 50.93
N THR A 345 27.65 -47.06 50.45
CA THR A 345 28.61 -48.13 50.78
C THR A 345 29.84 -47.63 51.54
N ASP A 346 29.91 -46.32 51.76
CA ASP A 346 30.94 -45.58 52.49
C ASP A 346 30.24 -44.39 53.19
N ASP A 347 29.46 -44.70 54.22
CA ASP A 347 28.48 -43.80 54.87
C ASP A 347 29.09 -42.48 55.37
N ASP A 348 30.38 -42.44 55.69
CA ASP A 348 31.11 -41.24 56.12
C ASP A 348 32.14 -40.71 55.09
N ASN A 349 32.33 -41.43 53.99
CA ASN A 349 33.12 -41.04 52.83
C ASN A 349 34.58 -40.71 53.16
N ASP A 350 35.15 -41.43 54.13
CA ASP A 350 36.57 -41.35 54.44
C ASP A 350 37.46 -42.15 53.48
N GLY A 351 36.85 -42.88 52.55
CA GLY A 351 37.50 -43.73 51.57
C GLY A 351 37.67 -45.18 52.01
N THR A 352 37.08 -45.56 53.14
CA THR A 352 37.06 -46.91 53.71
C THR A 352 35.63 -47.42 53.77
N LEU A 353 35.29 -48.39 52.90
CA LEU A 353 33.96 -49.01 52.89
C LEU A 353 33.53 -49.48 54.29
N ASP A 354 32.25 -49.31 54.64
CA ASP A 354 31.71 -49.53 56.01
C ASP A 354 32.04 -50.90 56.62
N GLY A 355 32.20 -51.92 55.76
CA GLY A 355 32.53 -53.28 56.18
C GLY A 355 33.96 -53.45 56.73
N ASP A 356 34.87 -52.54 56.37
CA ASP A 356 36.28 -52.52 56.78
C ASP A 356 36.60 -51.37 57.76
N ASP A 357 35.65 -50.46 57.99
CA ASP A 357 35.83 -49.28 58.83
C ASP A 357 35.46 -49.51 60.32
N CYS A 358 36.22 -48.88 61.24
CA CYS A 358 36.03 -49.00 62.68
C CYS A 358 35.02 -48.02 63.26
N ALA A 359 34.68 -46.96 62.54
CA ALA A 359 33.64 -46.02 62.93
C ALA A 359 32.85 -45.53 61.70
N PRO A 360 32.02 -46.40 61.07
CA PRO A 360 31.46 -46.18 59.71
C PRO A 360 30.57 -44.96 59.52
N LEU A 361 30.38 -44.14 60.54
CA LEU A 361 29.53 -42.95 60.52
C LEU A 361 30.33 -41.71 60.95
N ASN A 362 31.65 -41.81 61.03
CA ASN A 362 32.55 -40.78 61.53
C ASN A 362 33.88 -40.84 60.78
N SER A 363 33.95 -40.06 59.72
CA SER A 363 35.09 -39.99 58.80
C SER A 363 36.41 -39.51 59.39
N SER A 364 36.37 -39.02 60.64
CA SER A 364 37.57 -38.65 61.38
C SER A 364 38.18 -39.84 62.13
N ILE A 365 37.54 -41.02 62.09
CA ILE A 365 38.00 -42.22 62.79
C ILE A 365 37.99 -43.40 61.83
N SER A 366 39.17 -43.78 61.36
CA SER A 366 39.32 -44.89 60.43
C SER A 366 40.68 -45.55 60.57
N PRO A 367 40.88 -46.81 60.16
CA PRO A 367 42.18 -47.48 60.26
C PRO A 367 43.31 -46.77 59.50
N THR A 368 42.99 -45.82 58.63
CA THR A 368 43.96 -45.03 57.86
C THR A 368 44.03 -43.56 58.26
N ALA A 369 43.17 -43.13 59.19
CA ALA A 369 43.17 -41.77 59.71
C ALA A 369 44.51 -41.41 60.37
N ILE A 370 44.83 -40.12 60.37
CA ILE A 370 45.95 -39.57 61.12
C ILE A 370 45.39 -39.12 62.47
N GLU A 371 46.12 -39.35 63.56
CA GLU A 371 45.72 -38.83 64.87
C GLU A 371 45.54 -37.33 64.80
N SER A 372 44.35 -36.89 65.19
CA SER A 372 44.08 -35.51 65.54
C SER A 372 44.35 -35.32 67.02
N CYS A 373 44.40 -34.06 67.44
CA CYS A 373 44.69 -33.69 68.81
C CYS A 373 43.37 -33.32 69.49
N ASP A 374 42.56 -34.34 69.78
CA ASP A 374 41.16 -34.20 70.19
C ASP A 374 40.78 -35.11 71.39
N GLY A 375 41.75 -35.87 71.93
CA GLY A 375 41.53 -36.80 73.03
C GLY A 375 40.87 -38.11 72.61
N ILE A 376 40.79 -38.40 71.31
CA ILE A 376 40.22 -39.60 70.70
C ILE A 376 41.33 -40.39 70.00
N ASP A 377 41.11 -41.69 69.79
CA ASP A 377 42.00 -42.58 69.02
C ASP A 377 41.47 -42.64 67.58
N ASN A 378 41.93 -41.72 66.73
CA ASN A 378 41.37 -41.55 65.37
C ASN A 378 41.75 -42.70 64.45
N ASN A 379 42.93 -43.28 64.59
CA ASN A 379 43.41 -44.32 63.69
C ASN A 379 43.11 -45.75 64.19
N CYS A 380 42.33 -45.86 65.28
CA CYS A 380 41.89 -47.12 65.88
C CYS A 380 43.04 -48.03 66.36
N ASN A 381 44.20 -47.47 66.72
CA ASN A 381 45.36 -48.23 67.19
C ASN A 381 45.46 -48.38 68.72
N GLN A 382 44.54 -47.76 69.48
CA GLN A 382 44.45 -47.70 70.94
C GLN A 382 45.44 -46.76 71.63
N GLN A 383 45.92 -45.74 70.92
CA GLN A 383 46.67 -44.61 71.49
C GLN A 383 45.88 -43.33 71.19
N VAL A 384 46.06 -42.31 72.03
CA VAL A 384 45.30 -41.05 71.94
C VAL A 384 46.31 -39.94 71.71
N ASP A 385 46.06 -39.14 70.67
CA ASP A 385 46.83 -37.97 70.26
C ASP A 385 48.34 -38.21 70.09
N GLU A 386 48.80 -39.42 69.75
CA GLU A 386 50.24 -39.68 69.73
C GLU A 386 51.00 -38.84 68.69
N GLY A 387 52.14 -38.29 69.12
CA GLY A 387 53.00 -37.47 68.26
C GLY A 387 52.75 -35.97 68.34
N HIS A 388 51.82 -35.51 69.19
CA HIS A 388 51.56 -34.09 69.46
C HIS A 388 52.45 -33.54 70.60
N ALA A 389 52.53 -32.20 70.71
CA ALA A 389 53.35 -31.50 71.69
C ALA A 389 52.72 -31.57 73.10
N ASP A 390 53.58 -31.55 74.11
CA ASP A 390 53.25 -31.64 75.54
C ASP A 390 54.33 -30.79 76.25
N THR A 391 54.04 -29.49 76.36
CA THR A 391 54.94 -28.39 76.67
C THR A 391 55.37 -28.44 78.14
N ASP A 392 54.44 -28.72 79.05
CA ASP A 392 54.73 -28.89 80.47
C ASP A 392 55.01 -30.36 80.89
N GLN A 393 54.79 -31.33 79.99
CA GLN A 393 55.03 -32.77 80.16
C GLN A 393 54.14 -33.46 81.20
N ASP A 394 52.90 -33.00 81.38
CA ASP A 394 51.96 -33.61 82.31
C ASP A 394 51.28 -34.89 81.78
N GLY A 395 51.42 -35.16 80.48
CA GLY A 395 50.87 -36.32 79.78
C GLY A 395 49.52 -36.09 79.09
N ILE A 396 49.06 -34.85 79.07
CA ILE A 396 48.00 -34.32 78.20
C ILE A 396 48.72 -33.57 77.08
N ALA A 397 48.29 -33.72 75.82
CA ALA A 397 48.88 -32.96 74.73
C ALA A 397 48.38 -31.50 74.78
N ASP A 398 49.23 -30.53 74.44
CA ASP A 398 48.95 -29.07 74.49
C ASP A 398 47.58 -28.72 73.86
N CYS A 399 47.19 -29.40 72.79
CA CYS A 399 45.91 -29.16 72.13
C CYS A 399 44.65 -29.40 72.99
N ILE A 400 44.78 -30.17 74.08
CA ILE A 400 43.69 -30.53 74.98
C ILE A 400 44.05 -30.25 76.46
N ASP A 401 45.27 -29.79 76.73
CA ASP A 401 45.65 -29.23 78.02
C ASP A 401 45.01 -27.82 78.13
N PRO A 402 44.33 -27.47 79.24
CA PRO A 402 43.78 -26.14 79.43
C PRO A 402 44.78 -25.09 80.00
N ASP A 403 46.03 -25.46 80.26
CA ASP A 403 47.11 -24.63 80.81
C ASP A 403 48.48 -25.18 80.34
N ASP A 404 48.82 -24.95 79.07
CA ASP A 404 49.93 -25.60 78.33
C ASP A 404 51.33 -25.37 78.94
N ASP A 405 51.54 -24.25 79.62
CA ASP A 405 52.83 -23.88 80.23
C ASP A 405 52.82 -23.85 81.76
N ASN A 406 51.64 -24.08 82.36
CA ASN A 406 51.40 -24.21 83.79
C ASN A 406 51.76 -22.95 84.60
N ASP A 407 51.60 -21.77 84.01
CA ASP A 407 51.82 -20.48 84.68
C ASP A 407 50.64 -20.10 85.63
N GLY A 408 49.53 -20.83 85.49
CA GLY A 408 48.32 -20.70 86.29
C GLY A 408 47.26 -19.77 85.69
N ILE A 409 47.47 -19.33 84.45
CA ILE A 409 46.48 -18.69 83.59
C ILE A 409 46.12 -19.70 82.49
N ASN A 410 44.83 -20.04 82.39
CA ASN A 410 44.39 -20.95 81.33
C ASN A 410 44.68 -20.36 79.94
N ASP A 411 44.97 -21.18 78.93
CA ASP A 411 45.40 -20.74 77.58
C ASP A 411 44.44 -19.74 76.93
N ASN A 412 43.14 -19.86 77.22
CA ASN A 412 42.12 -18.95 76.70
C ASN A 412 42.10 -17.55 77.34
N GLN A 413 42.88 -17.36 78.39
CA GLN A 413 43.07 -16.11 79.13
C GLN A 413 44.54 -15.70 79.16
N ASP A 414 45.42 -16.54 78.65
CA ASP A 414 46.85 -16.34 78.59
C ASP A 414 47.23 -15.71 77.24
N ASN A 415 47.86 -14.54 77.27
CA ASN A 415 48.39 -13.88 76.09
C ASN A 415 49.77 -14.42 75.67
N CYS A 416 50.35 -15.38 76.40
CA CYS A 416 51.46 -16.23 76.01
C CYS A 416 51.29 -17.69 76.49
N PRO A 417 50.33 -18.46 75.96
CA PRO A 417 49.96 -19.79 76.47
C PRO A 417 51.09 -20.83 76.57
N LEU A 418 52.19 -20.65 75.83
CA LEU A 418 53.33 -21.57 75.81
C LEU A 418 54.56 -21.01 76.55
N VAL A 419 54.47 -19.83 77.16
CA VAL A 419 55.58 -19.09 77.78
C VAL A 419 55.14 -18.35 79.05
N ASP A 420 55.41 -18.97 80.21
CA ASP A 420 55.13 -18.46 81.56
C ASP A 420 55.25 -16.94 81.71
N ASN A 421 54.10 -16.26 81.77
CA ASN A 421 54.00 -14.80 81.89
C ASN A 421 52.79 -14.32 82.75
N PRO A 422 52.76 -14.60 84.07
CA PRO A 422 51.56 -14.40 84.90
C PRO A 422 51.12 -12.93 85.08
N GLY A 423 51.88 -11.98 84.53
CA GLY A 423 51.61 -10.54 84.49
C GLY A 423 50.79 -10.06 83.29
N GLN A 424 50.68 -10.83 82.21
CA GLN A 424 49.79 -10.57 81.06
C GLN A 424 49.91 -9.14 80.48
N PHE A 425 51.13 -8.60 80.40
CA PHE A 425 51.35 -7.28 79.79
C PHE A 425 51.25 -7.38 78.27
N ASN A 426 50.64 -6.37 77.63
CA ASN A 426 50.49 -6.25 76.18
C ASN A 426 50.42 -4.74 75.86
N SER A 427 51.33 -4.25 75.02
CA SER A 427 51.61 -2.82 74.85
C SER A 427 51.03 -2.22 73.57
N ASP A 428 51.04 -2.96 72.49
CA ASP A 428 50.37 -2.66 71.20
C ASP A 428 48.89 -3.10 71.18
N SER A 429 48.43 -3.78 72.24
CA SER A 429 47.08 -4.35 72.37
C SER A 429 46.76 -5.40 71.30
N ASP A 430 47.75 -6.11 70.80
CA ASP A 430 47.53 -7.25 69.91
C ASP A 430 47.08 -8.50 70.70
N LEU A 431 47.24 -9.71 70.16
CA LEU A 431 46.85 -10.93 70.87
C LEU A 431 48.01 -11.59 71.64
N LEU A 432 49.24 -11.09 71.48
CA LEU A 432 50.43 -11.62 72.12
C LEU A 432 50.82 -10.75 73.32
N GLY A 433 51.25 -11.38 74.41
CA GLY A 433 51.83 -10.64 75.53
C GLY A 433 53.27 -10.26 75.24
N ASN A 434 53.76 -9.17 75.84
CA ASN A 434 55.15 -8.72 75.68
C ASN A 434 56.22 -9.80 75.98
N ALA A 435 55.87 -10.89 76.66
CA ALA A 435 56.80 -11.97 76.98
C ALA A 435 57.06 -12.92 75.79
N CYS A 436 56.12 -13.02 74.86
CA CYS A 436 56.17 -13.88 73.68
C CYS A 436 56.04 -13.10 72.36
N ASP A 437 55.68 -11.82 72.46
CA ASP A 437 55.77 -10.85 71.37
C ASP A 437 57.25 -10.51 71.08
N LYS A 438 57.53 -10.22 69.82
CA LYS A 438 58.84 -9.81 69.32
C LYS A 438 58.87 -8.35 68.87
N ASP A 439 57.72 -7.69 68.89
CA ASP A 439 57.46 -6.35 68.39
C ASP A 439 56.32 -5.74 69.23
N ASP A 440 56.67 -5.23 70.41
CA ASP A 440 55.74 -4.83 71.48
C ASP A 440 54.87 -3.59 71.13
N ASP A 441 55.18 -2.85 70.06
CA ASP A 441 54.38 -1.72 69.56
C ASP A 441 53.84 -1.90 68.14
N ASN A 442 54.25 -2.97 67.44
CA ASN A 442 53.75 -3.41 66.14
C ASN A 442 54.05 -2.44 65.00
N ASP A 443 55.23 -1.82 65.03
CA ASP A 443 55.72 -0.97 63.94
C ASP A 443 56.58 -1.71 62.90
N ALA A 444 56.63 -3.04 63.00
CA ALA A 444 57.40 -3.93 62.15
C ALA A 444 58.92 -3.75 62.26
N ASP A 445 59.39 -3.02 63.28
CA ASP A 445 60.76 -3.08 63.75
C ASP A 445 60.82 -3.89 65.07
N PRO A 446 61.38 -5.10 65.05
CA PRO A 446 61.44 -5.93 66.26
C PRO A 446 62.10 -5.20 67.43
N ASP A 447 61.65 -5.45 68.66
CA ASP A 447 62.11 -4.76 69.88
C ASP A 447 63.64 -4.70 70.04
N ILE A 448 64.34 -5.67 69.44
CA ILE A 448 65.79 -5.78 69.48
C ILE A 448 66.52 -4.75 68.60
N THR A 449 65.83 -4.17 67.63
CA THR A 449 66.34 -3.21 66.63
C THR A 449 65.65 -1.86 66.67
N ASP A 450 64.47 -1.77 67.27
CA ASP A 450 63.70 -0.55 67.35
C ASP A 450 64.27 0.50 68.35
N CYS A 451 64.18 1.79 68.00
CA CYS A 451 64.66 2.91 68.82
C CYS A 451 63.70 3.25 69.98
N GLU A 452 62.39 2.97 69.89
CA GLU A 452 61.42 3.18 70.96
C GLU A 452 60.34 2.06 71.00
N PRO A 453 60.65 0.86 71.55
CA PRO A 453 59.86 -0.40 71.39
C PRO A 453 58.44 -0.45 72.00
N LEU A 454 57.87 0.70 72.35
CA LEU A 454 56.53 0.86 72.89
C LEU A 454 55.78 2.01 72.18
N ASN A 455 56.34 2.58 71.12
CA ASN A 455 55.82 3.74 70.40
C ASN A 455 55.97 3.58 68.87
N PRO A 456 54.89 3.20 68.17
CA PRO A 456 54.97 2.73 66.80
C PRO A 456 55.14 3.82 65.73
N LEU A 457 55.27 5.08 66.14
CA LEU A 457 55.47 6.21 65.24
C LEU A 457 56.94 6.63 65.13
N ILE A 458 57.83 6.00 65.90
CA ILE A 458 59.24 6.38 66.00
C ILE A 458 60.10 5.13 65.95
N HIS A 459 60.55 4.81 64.75
CA HIS A 459 61.41 3.67 64.50
C HIS A 459 62.35 3.96 63.33
N ALA A 460 63.45 3.21 63.26
CA ALA A 460 64.54 3.49 62.30
C ALA A 460 64.15 3.37 60.81
N LYS A 461 62.94 2.90 60.52
CA LYS A 461 62.38 2.77 59.17
C LYS A 461 61.09 3.58 58.97
N ALA A 462 60.67 4.37 59.97
CA ALA A 462 59.51 5.23 59.79
C ALA A 462 59.79 6.18 58.62
N ASP A 463 58.75 6.52 57.86
CA ASP A 463 58.84 7.65 56.95
C ASP A 463 58.71 8.93 57.79
N GLU A 464 59.45 9.97 57.42
CA GLU A 464 59.22 11.29 58.00
C GLU A 464 57.81 11.74 57.62
N ILE A 465 57.05 12.23 58.59
CA ILE A 465 55.73 12.79 58.38
C ILE A 465 55.79 14.25 58.76
N CYS A 466 55.17 15.12 57.95
CA CYS A 466 55.31 16.56 58.10
C CYS A 466 54.61 17.12 59.36
N ASP A 467 55.23 16.88 60.51
CA ASP A 467 54.76 17.22 61.84
C ASP A 467 55.86 17.84 62.72
N GLY A 468 57.10 17.91 62.21
CA GLY A 468 58.26 18.46 62.89
C GLY A 468 58.94 17.50 63.88
N VAL A 469 58.69 16.19 63.78
CA VAL A 469 59.34 15.12 64.55
C VAL A 469 60.28 14.30 63.65
N ASP A 470 61.39 13.83 64.21
CA ASP A 470 62.34 12.90 63.55
C ASP A 470 61.82 11.47 63.75
N ASN A 471 60.89 11.06 62.89
CA ASN A 471 60.20 9.77 62.98
C ASN A 471 61.15 8.61 62.68
N ASN A 472 62.10 8.83 61.76
CA ASN A 472 62.98 7.78 61.25
C ASN A 472 64.27 7.61 62.07
N CYS A 473 64.43 8.38 63.16
CA CYS A 473 65.57 8.32 64.07
C CYS A 473 66.93 8.63 63.37
N ASP A 474 66.96 9.32 62.21
CA ASP A 474 68.17 9.58 61.42
C ASP A 474 68.87 10.91 61.77
N GLY A 475 68.20 11.78 62.52
CA GLY A 475 68.70 13.06 63.00
C GLY A 475 68.36 14.26 62.10
N LYS A 476 67.49 14.11 61.11
CA LYS A 476 66.86 15.19 60.34
C LYS A 476 65.35 15.22 60.62
N THR A 477 64.64 16.15 60.01
CA THR A 477 63.22 16.39 60.29
C THR A 477 62.56 16.75 58.97
N ASP A 478 61.50 16.03 58.61
CA ASP A 478 60.67 16.24 57.42
C ASP A 478 61.48 16.26 56.10
N GLU A 479 62.57 15.50 55.99
CA GLU A 479 63.37 15.53 54.76
C GLU A 479 62.74 14.78 53.58
N GLY A 480 62.85 15.39 52.39
CA GLY A 480 62.32 14.80 51.16
C GLY A 480 60.93 15.30 50.78
N GLU A 481 60.30 16.08 51.66
CA GLU A 481 59.06 16.81 51.38
C GLU A 481 59.26 17.90 50.31
N ILE A 482 58.18 18.19 49.58
CA ILE A 482 58.18 19.14 48.46
C ILE A 482 58.30 20.56 49.01
N ASP A 483 59.18 21.33 48.40
CA ASP A 483 59.46 22.75 48.66
C ASP A 483 59.36 23.47 47.30
N THR A 484 58.15 23.91 46.97
CA THR A 484 57.75 24.38 45.62
C THR A 484 58.50 25.65 45.21
N ASP A 485 58.67 26.59 46.13
CA ASP A 485 59.38 27.85 45.89
C ASP A 485 60.88 27.82 46.25
N GLN A 486 61.33 26.72 46.87
CA GLN A 486 62.72 26.46 47.30
C GLN A 486 63.23 27.45 48.35
N ASP A 487 62.35 27.93 49.22
CA ASP A 487 62.71 28.84 50.31
C ASP A 487 63.36 28.13 51.52
N GLY A 488 63.28 26.79 51.55
CA GLY A 488 63.81 25.91 52.57
C GLY A 488 62.80 25.48 53.63
N MET A 489 61.53 25.84 53.49
CA MET A 489 60.40 25.26 54.21
C MET A 489 59.62 24.35 53.25
N PRO A 490 59.38 23.08 53.60
CA PRO A 490 58.49 22.25 52.81
C PRO A 490 57.06 22.77 52.91
N ASN A 491 56.32 22.65 51.81
CA ASN A 491 54.97 23.18 51.61
C ASN A 491 54.01 22.89 52.77
N CYS A 492 54.10 21.70 53.35
CA CYS A 492 53.23 21.27 54.44
C CYS A 492 53.37 22.09 55.75
N ILE A 493 54.41 22.91 55.89
CA ILE A 493 54.56 23.89 56.98
C ILE A 493 54.74 25.34 56.49
N ASP A 494 54.89 25.54 55.17
CA ASP A 494 54.85 26.85 54.55
C ASP A 494 53.39 27.35 54.45
N ASN A 495 53.17 28.66 54.23
CA ASN A 495 51.84 29.25 54.11
C ASN A 495 51.64 30.05 52.81
N ASP A 496 52.63 30.00 51.90
CA ASP A 496 52.69 30.69 50.60
C ASP A 496 53.63 29.88 49.69
N ASP A 497 53.18 28.68 49.31
CA ASP A 497 53.99 27.61 48.71
C ASP A 497 54.64 27.98 47.37
N ASP A 498 54.08 28.94 46.63
CA ASP A 498 54.61 29.39 45.33
C ASP A 498 55.15 30.82 45.33
N ASN A 499 55.08 31.47 46.49
CA ASN A 499 55.61 32.80 46.76
C ASN A 499 55.06 33.90 45.81
N ASP A 500 53.82 33.74 45.34
CA ASP A 500 53.15 34.73 44.48
C ASP A 500 52.57 35.91 45.27
N GLY A 501 52.45 35.74 46.59
CA GLY A 501 51.99 36.74 47.55
C GLY A 501 50.51 36.58 47.97
N ILE A 502 49.83 35.53 47.53
CA ILE A 502 48.55 35.06 48.04
C ILE A 502 48.80 33.82 48.91
N ALA A 503 48.37 33.83 50.16
CA ALA A 503 48.56 32.67 51.04
C ALA A 503 47.71 31.49 50.58
N ASP A 504 48.20 30.26 50.75
CA ASP A 504 47.59 29.02 50.19
C ASP A 504 46.09 28.89 50.45
N LEU A 505 45.62 29.31 51.63
CA LEU A 505 44.20 29.27 52.02
C LEU A 505 43.30 30.22 51.23
N SER A 506 43.87 31.16 50.49
CA SER A 506 43.18 32.19 49.69
C SER A 506 43.62 32.20 48.24
N ASP A 507 44.48 31.26 47.86
CA ASP A 507 45.02 31.11 46.53
C ASP A 507 44.24 30.02 45.78
N ASN A 508 43.71 30.32 44.60
CA ASN A 508 43.08 29.32 43.73
C ASN A 508 44.08 28.48 42.93
N CYS A 509 45.38 28.80 43.00
CA CYS A 509 46.51 27.98 42.55
C CYS A 509 47.69 28.01 43.54
N PRO A 510 47.57 27.44 44.75
CA PRO A 510 48.58 27.57 45.82
C PRO A 510 50.01 27.14 45.45
N LEU A 511 50.17 26.33 44.40
CA LEU A 511 51.46 25.79 43.97
C LEU A 511 51.96 26.42 42.66
N THR A 512 51.24 27.37 42.08
CA THR A 512 51.53 27.94 40.76
C THR A 512 51.20 29.42 40.71
N ALA A 513 52.26 30.23 40.76
CA ALA A 513 52.16 31.66 40.92
C ALA A 513 51.22 32.34 39.91
N ASN A 514 50.10 32.86 40.39
CA ASN A 514 48.98 33.37 39.58
C ASN A 514 48.26 34.58 40.22
N THR A 515 48.99 35.60 40.67
CA THR A 515 48.49 36.87 41.26
C THR A 515 47.20 37.53 40.68
N GLY A 516 46.75 37.17 39.47
CA GLY A 516 45.48 37.58 38.88
C GLY A 516 44.24 36.81 39.36
N GLN A 517 44.41 35.59 39.91
CA GLN A 517 43.34 34.73 40.44
C GLN A 517 42.16 34.60 39.46
N PHE A 518 42.45 34.45 38.17
CA PHE A 518 41.43 34.18 37.16
C PHE A 518 40.84 32.79 37.43
N ASN A 519 39.54 32.68 37.22
CA ASN A 519 38.76 31.45 37.32
C ASN A 519 37.58 31.61 36.35
N SER A 520 37.67 30.98 35.19
CA SER A 520 36.75 31.14 34.07
C SER A 520 35.44 30.35 34.23
N ASP A 521 35.48 29.18 34.88
CA ASP A 521 34.32 28.30 35.13
C ASP A 521 33.68 28.43 36.54
N SER A 522 34.37 29.15 37.43
CA SER A 522 34.07 29.38 38.85
C SER A 522 34.13 28.15 39.78
N ASP A 523 34.95 27.13 39.50
CA ASP A 523 35.02 25.88 40.27
C ASP A 523 35.92 25.87 41.52
N LEU A 524 36.52 27.01 41.89
CA LEU A 524 37.52 27.24 42.94
C LEU A 524 38.98 26.92 42.57
N LEU A 525 39.27 26.30 41.44
CA LEU A 525 40.61 26.25 40.85
C LEU A 525 40.89 27.57 40.10
N GLY A 526 42.08 27.80 39.58
CA GLY A 526 42.36 29.01 38.81
C GLY A 526 42.97 28.67 37.47
N ASP A 527 42.71 29.50 36.45
CA ASP A 527 43.11 29.23 35.06
C ASP A 527 44.63 28.95 34.88
N ALA A 528 45.47 29.27 35.87
CA ALA A 528 46.90 29.01 35.83
C ALA A 528 47.29 27.57 36.22
N CYS A 529 46.41 26.86 36.92
CA CYS A 529 46.60 25.51 37.43
C CYS A 529 45.37 24.60 37.21
N ASP A 530 44.35 25.12 36.54
CA ASP A 530 43.28 24.35 35.95
C ASP A 530 43.78 23.68 34.67
N GLN A 531 43.17 22.54 34.33
CA GLN A 531 43.43 21.82 33.08
C GLN A 531 42.23 21.89 32.14
N ASP A 532 41.12 22.47 32.58
CA ASP A 532 39.84 22.62 31.86
C ASP A 532 39.20 23.93 32.32
N ASP A 533 39.75 25.03 31.85
CA ASP A 533 39.49 26.42 32.30
C ASP A 533 38.00 26.83 32.21
N ASP A 534 37.19 26.19 31.34
CA ASP A 534 35.77 26.50 31.15
C ASP A 534 34.78 25.36 31.49
N ASN A 535 35.31 24.18 31.86
CA ASN A 535 34.59 23.03 32.40
C ASN A 535 33.57 22.40 31.45
N ASP A 536 33.91 22.38 30.16
CA ASP A 536 33.15 21.61 29.17
C ASP A 536 33.59 20.15 29.05
N GLY A 537 34.65 19.76 29.75
CA GLY A 537 35.17 18.41 29.83
C GLY A 537 36.26 18.10 28.80
N ASP A 538 36.67 19.06 27.99
CA ASP A 538 37.86 18.97 27.14
C ASP A 538 39.06 19.70 27.76
N PRO A 539 40.17 19.02 28.07
CA PRO A 539 41.31 19.70 28.67
C PRO A 539 41.88 20.81 27.79
N ASP A 540 42.38 21.92 28.34
CA ASP A 540 42.91 23.10 27.61
C ASP A 540 43.99 22.77 26.56
N THR A 541 44.67 21.65 26.77
CA THR A 541 45.71 21.16 25.84
C THR A 541 45.14 20.59 24.54
N THR A 542 43.87 20.18 24.55
CA THR A 542 43.12 19.61 23.43
C THR A 542 41.94 20.46 23.01
N ASP A 543 41.43 21.30 23.91
CA ASP A 543 40.39 22.27 23.61
C ASP A 543 40.92 23.41 22.72
N CYS A 544 40.18 23.70 21.65
CA CYS A 544 40.50 24.78 20.74
C CYS A 544 40.05 26.16 21.22
N GLN A 545 39.13 26.25 22.19
CA GLN A 545 38.74 27.50 22.86
C GLN A 545 38.61 27.34 24.39
N PRO A 546 39.75 27.26 25.13
CA PRO A 546 39.80 27.00 26.59
C PRO A 546 39.07 27.96 27.53
N LEU A 547 38.33 28.94 27.03
CA LEU A 547 37.60 29.91 27.86
C LEU A 547 36.14 30.05 27.41
N ASN A 548 35.67 29.17 26.52
CA ASN A 548 34.35 29.18 25.95
C ASN A 548 33.75 27.75 25.86
N PRO A 549 32.88 27.38 26.81
CA PRO A 549 32.43 26.00 27.00
C PRO A 549 31.40 25.53 25.94
N ALA A 550 31.25 26.28 24.86
CA ALA A 550 30.43 25.96 23.70
C ALA A 550 31.26 25.52 22.50
N ILE A 551 32.59 25.58 22.58
CA ILE A 551 33.51 25.24 21.49
C ILE A 551 34.60 24.33 22.05
N HIS A 552 34.49 23.03 21.80
CA HIS A 552 35.41 21.99 22.27
C HIS A 552 35.25 20.73 21.45
N LYS A 553 36.20 19.79 21.48
CA LYS A 553 36.25 18.67 20.50
C LYS A 553 34.99 17.79 20.39
N ASP A 554 34.19 17.77 21.45
CA ASP A 554 32.99 16.94 21.60
C ASP A 554 31.69 17.75 21.45
N ALA A 555 31.79 19.04 21.13
CA ALA A 555 30.64 19.88 20.86
C ALA A 555 29.89 19.38 19.61
N VAL A 556 28.59 19.68 19.56
CA VAL A 556 27.80 19.41 18.36
C VAL A 556 27.95 20.60 17.43
N GLU A 557 28.38 20.36 16.20
CA GLU A 557 28.39 21.37 15.14
C GLU A 557 27.00 21.96 14.94
N LEU A 558 26.93 23.28 14.98
CA LEU A 558 25.76 24.07 14.66
C LEU A 558 26.02 24.74 13.32
N CYS A 559 24.97 24.92 12.52
CA CYS A 559 25.13 25.65 11.27
C CYS A 559 25.17 27.16 11.51
N ASP A 560 26.34 27.68 11.89
CA ASP A 560 26.57 29.08 12.23
C ASP A 560 27.93 29.63 11.75
N GLY A 561 28.71 28.84 11.01
CA GLY A 561 30.01 29.25 10.47
C GLY A 561 31.15 29.17 11.48
N ILE A 562 30.93 28.51 12.62
CA ILE A 562 31.92 28.31 13.68
C ILE A 562 32.18 26.80 13.80
N ASP A 563 33.44 26.42 13.70
CA ASP A 563 33.93 25.08 14.08
C ASP A 563 33.75 24.90 15.59
N ASN A 564 32.60 24.38 16.01
CA ASN A 564 32.24 24.18 17.41
C ASN A 564 33.01 23.01 18.00
N ASN A 565 33.28 21.98 17.21
CA ASN A 565 33.83 20.72 17.64
C ASN A 565 35.32 20.57 17.35
N CYS A 566 35.99 21.68 17.02
CA CYS A 566 37.42 21.76 16.81
C CYS A 566 37.96 20.76 15.77
N SER A 567 37.13 20.29 14.82
CA SER A 567 37.54 19.33 13.78
C SER A 567 38.51 19.95 12.78
N GLY A 568 38.56 21.29 12.72
CA GLY A 568 39.31 22.07 11.75
C GLY A 568 38.49 22.42 10.50
N GLU A 569 37.24 21.97 10.44
CA GLU A 569 36.22 22.30 9.45
C GLU A 569 35.03 22.92 10.22
N ALA A 570 34.40 23.96 9.66
CA ALA A 570 33.21 24.54 10.29
C ALA A 570 31.97 23.92 9.64
N ASP A 571 30.94 23.66 10.44
CA ASP A 571 29.66 23.12 9.98
C ASP A 571 29.83 21.78 9.23
N GLU A 572 30.78 20.92 9.64
CA GLU A 572 31.00 19.66 8.92
C GLU A 572 29.89 18.63 9.21
N ASN A 573 29.64 17.76 8.23
CA ASN A 573 28.46 16.87 8.16
C ASN A 573 27.12 17.58 7.87
N PHE A 574 27.11 18.90 7.67
CA PHE A 574 26.02 19.55 6.97
C PHE A 574 26.19 19.36 5.44
N PRO A 575 25.09 19.30 4.67
CA PRO A 575 25.20 19.26 3.21
C PRO A 575 25.97 20.48 2.68
N ASP A 576 26.84 20.22 1.72
CA ASP A 576 27.54 21.20 0.87
C ASP A 576 27.32 20.69 -0.57
N LEU A 577 26.26 21.18 -1.20
CA LEU A 577 25.71 20.59 -2.40
C LEU A 577 26.49 21.03 -3.65
N ASP A 578 27.00 22.26 -3.69
CA ASP A 578 27.82 22.78 -4.79
C ASP A 578 29.34 22.52 -4.64
N ASN A 579 29.76 22.11 -3.44
CA ASN A 579 31.14 21.81 -3.05
C ASN A 579 32.08 23.04 -3.09
N ASP A 580 31.57 24.24 -2.79
CA ASP A 580 32.38 25.46 -2.68
C ASP A 580 33.08 25.60 -1.31
N GLY A 581 32.66 24.79 -0.33
CA GLY A 581 33.20 24.73 1.02
C GLY A 581 32.42 25.51 2.07
N LEU A 582 31.23 26.02 1.74
CA LEU A 582 30.23 26.47 2.70
C LEU A 582 29.14 25.40 2.84
N ALA A 583 28.65 25.19 4.06
CA ALA A 583 27.49 24.34 4.27
C ALA A 583 26.24 25.07 3.81
N ASN A 584 25.31 24.37 3.17
CA ASN A 584 24.08 24.91 2.60
C ASN A 584 23.33 25.91 3.53
N CYS A 585 23.25 25.57 4.81
CA CYS A 585 22.53 26.39 5.78
C CYS A 585 23.16 27.76 6.12
N ILE A 586 24.39 28.03 5.67
CA ILE A 586 25.03 29.36 5.68
C ILE A 586 25.50 29.81 4.30
N ASP A 587 25.35 28.97 3.28
CA ASP A 587 25.59 29.33 1.89
C ASP A 587 24.44 30.22 1.41
N GLU A 588 24.74 31.14 0.50
CA GLU A 588 23.74 31.98 -0.15
C GLU A 588 23.34 31.41 -1.52
N ASP A 589 23.98 30.36 -2.04
CA ASP A 589 23.80 29.73 -3.36
C ASP A 589 24.10 28.22 -3.28
N ASP A 590 23.17 27.47 -2.69
CA ASP A 590 23.33 26.07 -2.25
C ASP A 590 23.76 25.09 -3.35
N ASP A 591 23.36 25.32 -4.60
CA ASP A 591 23.67 24.44 -5.73
C ASP A 591 24.72 25.01 -6.71
N GLY A 592 25.19 26.23 -6.44
CA GLY A 592 26.33 26.88 -7.09
C GLY A 592 26.09 27.19 -8.56
N ASP A 593 24.82 27.35 -8.96
CA ASP A 593 24.48 27.73 -10.32
C ASP A 593 24.52 29.25 -10.56
N GLY A 594 24.73 30.01 -9.49
CA GLY A 594 24.97 31.45 -9.51
C GLY A 594 23.75 32.29 -9.17
N ASP A 595 22.61 31.67 -8.86
CA ASP A 595 21.42 32.34 -8.36
C ASP A 595 21.27 32.13 -6.85
N PRO A 596 21.24 33.20 -6.04
CA PRO A 596 21.14 33.04 -4.60
C PRO A 596 19.83 32.35 -4.19
N ASP A 597 19.83 31.51 -3.17
CA ASP A 597 18.69 30.69 -2.71
C ASP A 597 17.37 31.48 -2.54
N GLU A 598 17.46 32.73 -2.08
CA GLU A 598 16.27 33.58 -1.91
C GLU A 598 15.59 33.97 -3.25
N LEU A 599 16.32 33.83 -4.36
CA LEU A 599 15.96 34.21 -5.72
C LEU A 599 15.91 33.01 -6.66
N ASP A 600 16.46 31.88 -6.25
CA ASP A 600 16.39 30.66 -7.01
C ASP A 600 15.11 29.86 -6.71
N CYS A 601 14.50 29.31 -7.75
CA CYS A 601 13.24 28.60 -7.62
C CYS A 601 13.43 27.12 -7.26
N ALA A 602 14.65 26.61 -7.33
CA ALA A 602 15.00 25.25 -6.94
C ALA A 602 16.40 25.19 -6.29
N PRO A 603 16.58 25.73 -5.06
CA PRO A 603 17.90 25.96 -4.44
C PRO A 603 18.72 24.69 -4.14
N GLU A 604 18.27 23.52 -4.57
CA GLU A 604 18.99 22.25 -4.41
C GLU A 604 19.22 21.55 -5.76
N ASP A 605 18.96 22.20 -6.89
CA ASP A 605 19.04 21.59 -8.23
C ASP A 605 19.69 22.55 -9.25
N PRO A 606 21.00 22.43 -9.51
CA PRO A 606 21.75 23.39 -10.33
C PRO A 606 21.38 23.34 -11.83
N ALA A 607 20.45 22.46 -12.20
CA ALA A 607 19.86 22.43 -13.53
C ALA A 607 18.66 23.38 -13.67
N VAL A 608 18.14 23.91 -12.55
CA VAL A 608 16.93 24.72 -12.48
C VAL A 608 17.27 26.07 -11.86
N ASN A 609 17.48 27.09 -12.71
CA ASN A 609 17.78 28.46 -12.28
C ASN A 609 17.29 29.49 -13.28
N ASN A 610 17.28 30.76 -12.87
CA ASN A 610 16.82 31.86 -13.72
C ASN A 610 17.63 32.05 -15.01
N ASN A 611 18.78 31.38 -15.16
CA ASN A 611 19.63 31.42 -16.34
C ASN A 611 19.62 30.13 -17.18
N ALA A 612 18.89 29.09 -16.75
CA ALA A 612 18.80 27.83 -17.47
C ALA A 612 18.01 27.95 -18.79
N GLU A 613 18.11 26.95 -19.65
CA GLU A 613 17.33 26.86 -20.89
C GLU A 613 16.18 25.87 -20.67
N GLU A 614 14.93 26.34 -20.73
CA GLU A 614 13.71 25.54 -20.51
C GLU A 614 13.65 24.25 -21.37
N ILE A 615 13.53 23.07 -20.73
CA ILE A 615 13.48 21.75 -21.35
C ILE A 615 12.09 21.12 -21.24
N CYS A 616 11.19 21.53 -22.12
CA CYS A 616 9.76 21.19 -22.07
C CYS A 616 9.36 19.70 -22.03
N SER A 617 10.26 18.77 -22.33
CA SER A 617 10.00 17.33 -22.25
C SER A 617 10.05 16.74 -20.84
N ASN A 618 10.67 17.43 -19.87
CA ASN A 618 10.77 16.94 -18.48
C ASN A 618 9.57 17.42 -17.62
N GLY A 619 8.85 18.46 -18.06
CA GLY A 619 7.70 19.03 -17.34
C GLY A 619 8.06 19.82 -16.08
N ILE A 620 9.30 20.30 -15.98
CA ILE A 620 9.85 21.16 -14.92
C ILE A 620 10.07 22.56 -15.52
N ASP A 621 9.82 23.61 -14.75
CA ASP A 621 10.12 25.00 -15.11
C ASP A 621 11.60 25.22 -14.81
N ASP A 622 12.45 24.88 -15.78
CA ASP A 622 13.90 24.81 -15.58
C ASP A 622 14.50 26.22 -15.48
N ASP A 623 13.92 27.22 -16.15
CA ASP A 623 14.46 28.59 -16.16
C ASP A 623 13.87 29.52 -15.09
N CYS A 624 13.21 28.95 -14.08
CA CYS A 624 12.55 29.64 -12.96
C CYS A 624 11.62 30.78 -13.40
N ASN A 625 11.17 30.72 -14.65
CA ASN A 625 10.40 31.76 -15.26
C ASN A 625 9.08 31.16 -15.74
N PRO A 626 7.99 31.41 -14.99
CA PRO A 626 6.70 30.86 -15.34
C PRO A 626 6.13 31.41 -16.68
N GLU A 627 6.77 32.42 -17.28
CA GLU A 627 6.45 32.87 -18.65
C GLU A 627 7.04 31.98 -19.75
N THR A 628 7.99 31.10 -19.41
CA THR A 628 8.68 30.13 -20.28
C THR A 628 8.35 28.68 -19.95
N ALA A 629 7.80 28.40 -18.76
CA ALA A 629 7.27 27.11 -18.30
C ALA A 629 6.30 26.36 -19.25
N CYS A 630 6.74 25.21 -19.77
CA CYS A 630 5.99 24.37 -20.71
C CYS A 630 4.92 23.47 -20.08
N PHE A 631 3.81 23.21 -20.78
CA PHE A 631 2.82 22.21 -20.37
C PHE A 631 2.47 21.21 -21.48
N THR A 632 2.36 19.94 -21.13
CA THR A 632 2.17 18.84 -22.09
C THR A 632 0.72 18.38 -22.16
N VAL A 633 0.17 18.24 -23.37
CA VAL A 633 -1.18 17.69 -23.59
C VAL A 633 -1.06 16.32 -24.25
N SER A 634 -1.64 15.31 -23.62
CA SER A 634 -1.63 13.93 -24.13
C SER A 634 -3.02 13.50 -24.62
N GLN A 635 -3.10 13.03 -25.87
CA GLN A 635 -4.33 12.49 -26.47
C GLN A 635 -4.03 11.23 -27.29
N ASN A 636 -4.74 10.14 -26.98
CA ASN A 636 -4.57 8.83 -27.62
C ASN A 636 -3.09 8.35 -27.65
N GLY A 637 -2.33 8.65 -26.60
CA GLY A 637 -0.92 8.26 -26.46
C GLY A 637 0.09 9.17 -27.16
N ASN A 638 -0.34 10.23 -27.85
CA ASN A 638 0.55 11.26 -28.40
C ASN A 638 0.64 12.45 -27.43
N ILE A 639 1.86 12.82 -27.06
CA ILE A 639 2.18 13.96 -26.19
C ILE A 639 2.58 15.14 -27.07
N THR A 640 1.96 16.30 -26.86
CA THR A 640 2.31 17.56 -27.52
C THR A 640 2.66 18.60 -26.47
N ASP A 641 3.87 19.15 -26.57
CA ASP A 641 4.36 20.16 -25.65
C ASP A 641 3.86 21.53 -26.10
N ILE A 642 3.18 22.25 -25.20
CA ILE A 642 2.72 23.62 -25.42
C ILE A 642 3.66 24.55 -24.67
N GLN A 643 4.44 25.31 -25.43
CA GLN A 643 5.30 26.37 -24.91
C GLN A 643 4.44 27.58 -24.53
N PRO A 644 4.65 28.22 -23.37
CA PRO A 644 4.08 29.54 -23.10
C PRO A 644 4.76 30.60 -23.96
N PHE A 645 4.08 31.72 -24.19
CA PHE A 645 4.60 32.81 -25.02
C PHE A 645 4.88 34.04 -24.15
N PRO A 646 6.13 34.52 -24.07
CA PRO A 646 6.46 35.72 -23.30
C PRO A 646 6.15 36.97 -24.13
N GLY A 647 5.28 37.84 -23.62
CA GLY A 647 5.20 39.23 -24.08
C GLY A 647 3.86 39.95 -23.88
N PRO A 648 3.88 41.31 -23.81
CA PRO A 648 2.75 42.14 -23.39
C PRO A 648 1.64 42.31 -24.45
N LYS A 649 1.49 41.37 -25.37
CA LYS A 649 0.58 41.48 -26.51
C LYS A 649 -0.68 40.66 -26.26
N GLY A 650 -1.78 41.36 -25.98
CA GLY A 650 -3.05 40.73 -25.60
C GLY A 650 -3.55 39.65 -26.55
N VAL A 651 -4.45 38.81 -26.01
CA VAL A 651 -5.22 37.65 -26.53
C VAL A 651 -5.24 37.43 -28.06
N VAL A 652 -5.30 38.50 -28.86
CA VAL A 652 -5.29 38.46 -30.35
C VAL A 652 -3.99 37.86 -30.90
N SER A 653 -2.93 37.90 -30.10
CA SER A 653 -1.57 37.57 -30.52
C SER A 653 -1.22 36.10 -30.33
N TRP A 654 -1.89 35.42 -29.37
CA TRP A 654 -1.71 34.00 -29.07
C TRP A 654 -2.06 33.10 -30.28
N TYR A 655 -3.13 33.44 -31.02
CA TYR A 655 -3.57 32.67 -32.21
C TYR A 655 -2.78 32.95 -33.51
N SER A 656 -1.99 34.03 -33.60
CA SER A 656 -1.47 34.51 -34.90
C SER A 656 -0.02 34.13 -35.22
N TYR A 657 0.73 33.51 -34.30
CA TYR A 657 2.18 33.34 -34.48
C TYR A 657 2.73 31.99 -34.05
N GLY A 658 2.19 30.92 -34.64
CA GLY A 658 2.77 29.58 -34.60
C GLY A 658 2.21 28.71 -35.71
N LYS A 659 2.66 28.91 -36.95
CA LYS A 659 2.33 28.01 -38.06
C LYS A 659 3.09 26.68 -37.90
N PRO A 660 2.46 25.51 -37.71
CA PRO A 660 2.79 24.39 -38.55
C PRO A 660 2.23 24.71 -39.94
N LYS A 661 3.04 24.50 -40.97
CA LYS A 661 2.59 24.59 -42.36
C LYS A 661 1.47 23.54 -42.52
N ASN A 662 0.24 23.99 -42.80
CA ASN A 662 -1.02 23.21 -42.78
C ASN A 662 -1.73 23.10 -41.40
N ALA A 663 -1.83 24.19 -40.63
CA ALA A 663 -2.72 24.26 -39.48
C ALA A 663 -4.20 24.36 -39.91
N SER A 664 -4.70 23.22 -40.38
CA SER A 664 -6.10 22.77 -40.45
C SER A 664 -6.01 21.23 -40.42
N ALA A 665 -5.10 20.69 -39.59
CA ALA A 665 -4.94 19.24 -39.44
C ALA A 665 -4.22 18.77 -38.15
N ASN A 666 -3.39 19.55 -37.45
CA ASN A 666 -2.48 18.95 -36.45
C ASN A 666 -2.05 19.88 -35.30
N THR A 667 -2.99 20.40 -34.50
CA THR A 667 -2.74 20.61 -33.05
C THR A 667 -3.03 19.33 -32.25
N GLY A 668 -3.47 18.26 -32.91
CA GLY A 668 -4.09 17.09 -32.28
C GLY A 668 -5.50 17.38 -31.72
N LEU A 669 -5.89 18.65 -31.59
CA LEU A 669 -7.15 19.10 -31.02
C LEU A 669 -8.26 19.31 -32.07
N GLU A 670 -8.15 18.71 -33.27
CA GLU A 670 -9.30 18.59 -34.18
C GLU A 670 -10.28 17.56 -33.61
N THR A 671 -11.00 18.00 -32.60
CA THR A 671 -12.04 17.21 -31.97
C THR A 671 -13.32 17.45 -32.75
N SER A 672 -13.48 16.69 -33.84
CA SER A 672 -14.70 16.78 -34.68
C SER A 672 -15.94 16.78 -33.79
N ASN A 673 -16.67 17.89 -33.79
CA ASN A 673 -17.82 18.16 -32.95
C ASN A 673 -17.54 18.19 -31.42
N GLN A 674 -16.52 18.88 -30.90
CA GLN A 674 -16.36 19.04 -29.45
C GLN A 674 -16.00 20.47 -29.02
N ILE A 675 -16.29 20.78 -27.76
CA ILE A 675 -15.81 21.99 -27.07
C ILE A 675 -14.66 21.60 -26.17
N VAL A 676 -13.53 22.29 -26.31
CA VAL A 676 -12.42 22.20 -25.37
C VAL A 676 -12.40 23.44 -24.50
N GLU A 677 -12.44 23.23 -23.19
CA GLU A 677 -12.46 24.28 -22.17
C GLU A 677 -11.18 24.24 -21.33
N MET A 678 -10.53 25.41 -21.21
CA MET A 678 -9.31 25.58 -20.42
C MET A 678 -9.44 26.81 -19.51
N LEU A 679 -9.19 26.61 -18.22
CA LEU A 679 -8.94 27.70 -17.28
C LEU A 679 -7.45 27.97 -17.25
N TYR A 680 -7.09 29.23 -17.52
CA TYR A 680 -5.71 29.70 -17.53
C TYR A 680 -5.58 30.84 -16.52
N GLU A 681 -4.75 30.65 -15.51
CA GLU A 681 -4.33 31.74 -14.64
C GLU A 681 -3.09 32.37 -15.28
N ASP A 682 -3.18 33.64 -15.64
CA ASP A 682 -2.04 34.37 -16.19
C ASP A 682 -1.02 34.56 -15.06
N PRO A 683 0.17 33.94 -15.15
CA PRO A 683 1.14 33.94 -14.05
C PRO A 683 1.69 35.35 -13.79
N THR A 684 1.58 36.26 -14.77
CA THR A 684 2.10 37.63 -14.65
C THR A 684 1.21 38.54 -13.81
N ASP A 685 -0.10 38.25 -13.75
CA ASP A 685 -1.07 39.10 -13.04
C ASP A 685 -2.04 38.35 -12.12
N GLY A 686 -1.91 37.02 -12.03
CA GLY A 686 -2.72 36.12 -11.22
C GLY A 686 -4.20 36.11 -11.62
N LYS A 687 -4.55 36.61 -12.81
CA LYS A 687 -5.96 36.67 -13.24
C LYS A 687 -6.33 35.44 -14.03
N ILE A 688 -7.54 34.95 -13.75
CA ILE A 688 -8.09 33.78 -14.40
C ILE A 688 -8.79 34.19 -15.70
N TYR A 689 -8.45 33.51 -16.77
CA TYR A 689 -9.08 33.58 -18.08
C TYR A 689 -9.64 32.22 -18.44
N LEU A 690 -10.72 32.24 -19.21
CA LEU A 690 -11.37 31.05 -19.75
C LEU A 690 -11.19 31.06 -21.26
N VAL A 691 -10.64 29.97 -21.79
CA VAL A 691 -10.47 29.74 -23.22
C VAL A 691 -11.43 28.65 -23.66
N LEU A 692 -12.24 28.97 -24.67
CA LEU A 692 -13.18 28.05 -25.30
C LEU A 692 -12.75 27.85 -26.76
N ILE A 693 -12.44 26.61 -27.13
CA ILE A 693 -12.14 26.23 -28.51
C ILE A 693 -13.34 25.46 -29.05
N LEU A 694 -13.86 25.89 -30.21
CA LEU A 694 -15.04 25.32 -30.84
C LEU A 694 -14.70 25.01 -32.29
N ASP A 695 -14.71 23.73 -32.65
CA ASP A 695 -14.37 23.32 -34.02
C ASP A 695 -15.37 22.28 -34.56
N LYS A 696 -15.66 22.34 -35.86
CA LYS A 696 -16.54 21.41 -36.59
C LYS A 696 -15.81 20.89 -37.82
N ALA A 697 -15.91 19.58 -38.07
CA ALA A 697 -15.42 19.01 -39.32
C ALA A 697 -16.21 19.48 -40.55
N SER A 698 -15.56 20.26 -41.42
CA SER A 698 -15.87 20.56 -42.84
C SER A 698 -17.16 21.32 -43.24
N ASP A 699 -16.95 22.46 -43.90
CA ASP A 699 -17.62 23.06 -45.08
C ASP A 699 -19.16 23.12 -45.24
N SER A 700 -19.95 23.08 -44.18
CA SER A 700 -21.41 23.34 -44.31
C SER A 700 -22.04 24.03 -43.09
N GLY A 701 -22.52 25.26 -43.29
CA GLY A 701 -23.52 25.98 -42.48
C GLY A 701 -23.14 26.30 -41.02
N GLY A 702 -23.05 27.59 -40.68
CA GLY A 702 -22.63 28.07 -39.34
C GLY A 702 -23.63 27.74 -38.22
N GLY A 703 -23.14 27.71 -36.98
CA GLY A 703 -23.91 27.41 -35.77
C GLY A 703 -24.18 28.64 -34.88
N ASN A 704 -25.16 28.54 -33.99
CA ASN A 704 -25.49 29.57 -33.01
C ASN A 704 -25.36 29.05 -31.58
N THR A 705 -24.58 29.74 -30.75
CA THR A 705 -24.43 29.45 -29.32
C THR A 705 -24.68 30.70 -28.49
N LEU A 706 -25.29 30.52 -27.32
CA LEU A 706 -25.54 31.60 -26.38
C LEU A 706 -24.68 31.36 -25.15
N ILE A 707 -23.76 32.29 -24.89
CA ILE A 707 -22.89 32.28 -23.72
C ILE A 707 -23.47 33.30 -22.75
N GLN A 708 -23.97 32.80 -21.63
CA GLN A 708 -24.46 33.62 -20.53
C GLN A 708 -23.47 33.56 -19.39
N ILE A 709 -23.01 34.73 -18.95
CA ILE A 709 -22.07 34.85 -17.84
C ILE A 709 -22.73 35.59 -16.71
N THR A 710 -22.61 35.03 -15.52
CA THR A 710 -23.13 35.58 -14.27
C THR A 710 -22.01 35.63 -13.24
N GLY A 711 -21.94 36.67 -12.42
CA GLY A 711 -20.88 36.85 -11.41
C GLY A 711 -19.60 37.54 -11.93
N ALA A 712 -19.25 37.44 -13.21
CA ALA A 712 -18.00 38.02 -13.76
C ALA A 712 -18.13 39.51 -14.17
N LYS A 713 -18.25 40.40 -13.18
CA LYS A 713 -18.52 41.83 -13.41
C LYS A 713 -17.30 42.54 -14.03
N GLY A 714 -17.41 42.96 -15.29
CA GLY A 714 -16.36 43.73 -15.99
C GLY A 714 -15.42 42.90 -16.86
N ALA A 715 -15.67 41.60 -17.03
CA ALA A 715 -14.92 40.75 -17.96
C ALA A 715 -15.11 41.19 -19.42
N GLY A 716 -14.01 41.18 -20.19
CA GLY A 716 -14.02 41.37 -21.62
C GLY A 716 -14.24 40.05 -22.35
N ILE A 717 -14.89 40.09 -23.51
CA ILE A 717 -14.99 38.92 -24.40
C ILE A 717 -14.38 39.26 -25.74
N ILE A 718 -13.45 38.42 -26.17
CA ILE A 718 -12.81 38.55 -27.46
C ILE A 718 -13.06 37.27 -28.24
N LEU A 719 -13.66 37.42 -29.42
CA LEU A 719 -13.95 36.33 -30.34
C LEU A 719 -12.93 36.39 -31.49
N MET A 720 -12.40 35.25 -31.88
CA MET A 720 -11.34 35.17 -32.89
C MET A 720 -11.58 34.05 -33.89
N ASP A 721 -11.11 34.32 -35.10
CA ASP A 721 -11.22 33.45 -36.28
C ASP A 721 -9.82 32.91 -36.67
N ASP A 722 -9.79 31.80 -37.42
CA ASP A 722 -8.61 31.27 -38.09
C ASP A 722 -7.94 32.39 -38.90
N PRO A 723 -6.65 32.68 -38.66
CA PRO A 723 -5.92 33.70 -39.40
C PRO A 723 -5.85 33.49 -40.93
N GLY A 724 -6.30 32.35 -41.47
CA GLY A 724 -6.29 32.01 -42.90
C GLY A 724 -7.36 32.64 -43.81
N GLU A 725 -8.56 32.96 -43.30
CA GLU A 725 -9.73 33.23 -44.18
C GLU A 725 -10.25 34.69 -44.19
N GLY A 726 -9.61 35.60 -43.46
CA GLY A 726 -9.88 37.05 -43.60
C GLY A 726 -11.26 37.52 -43.12
N GLY A 727 -11.91 36.78 -42.21
CA GLY A 727 -13.16 37.12 -41.55
C GLY A 727 -13.03 38.15 -40.41
N ASN A 728 -14.15 38.76 -40.03
CA ASN A 728 -14.23 39.89 -39.09
C ASN A 728 -13.76 39.55 -37.65
N LYS A 729 -12.73 40.23 -37.15
CA LYS A 729 -12.42 40.28 -35.71
C LYS A 729 -13.49 41.11 -34.97
N GLY A 730 -14.39 40.47 -34.25
CA GLY A 730 -15.40 41.12 -33.42
C GLY A 730 -14.93 41.26 -31.97
N THR A 731 -14.60 42.48 -31.53
CA THR A 731 -14.44 42.76 -30.09
C THR A 731 -15.79 43.22 -29.54
N TYR A 732 -16.35 42.47 -28.57
CA TYR A 732 -17.59 42.86 -27.92
C TYR A 732 -17.27 43.72 -26.69
N ASN A 733 -18.06 44.78 -26.46
CA ASN A 733 -17.88 45.63 -25.29
C ASN A 733 -18.04 44.84 -23.99
N PRO A 734 -17.29 45.18 -22.92
CA PRO A 734 -17.30 44.46 -21.65
C PRO A 734 -18.71 44.35 -21.09
N VAL A 735 -19.07 43.15 -20.64
CA VAL A 735 -20.39 42.89 -20.04
C VAL A 735 -20.40 43.52 -18.66
N THR A 736 -21.09 44.66 -18.52
CA THR A 736 -21.22 45.34 -17.22
C THR A 736 -22.33 44.67 -16.39
N GLY A 737 -22.06 43.51 -15.79
CA GLY A 737 -22.98 42.78 -14.89
C GLY A 737 -23.25 41.34 -15.32
N SER A 738 -24.41 40.77 -14.93
CA SER A 738 -24.93 39.56 -15.57
C SER A 738 -25.32 39.89 -17.00
N GLY A 739 -24.81 39.15 -17.97
CA GLY A 739 -25.13 39.39 -19.36
C GLY A 739 -25.10 38.14 -20.20
N THR A 740 -25.91 38.19 -21.25
CA THR A 740 -26.07 37.12 -22.21
C THR A 740 -25.52 37.59 -23.53
N ILE A 741 -24.50 36.90 -24.03
CA ILE A 741 -23.93 37.14 -25.35
C ILE A 741 -24.41 36.03 -26.26
N LYS A 742 -25.19 36.42 -27.27
CA LYS A 742 -25.51 35.53 -28.38
C LYS A 742 -24.36 35.58 -29.37
N TRP A 743 -23.68 34.46 -29.54
CA TRP A 743 -22.60 34.30 -30.50
C TRP A 743 -23.09 33.44 -31.67
N THR A 744 -23.05 34.04 -32.85
CA THR A 744 -23.36 33.38 -34.11
C THR A 744 -22.05 33.27 -34.88
N TRP A 745 -21.60 32.06 -35.21
CA TRP A 745 -20.52 31.89 -36.19
C TRP A 745 -21.14 31.57 -37.54
N SER A 746 -20.65 32.22 -38.60
CA SER A 746 -21.13 32.03 -39.97
C SER A 746 -20.65 30.70 -40.55
N SER A 747 -21.14 30.35 -41.74
CA SER A 747 -20.82 29.11 -42.48
C SER A 747 -19.36 28.95 -42.90
N CYS A 748 -18.48 29.87 -42.51
CA CYS A 748 -17.04 29.71 -42.63
C CYS A 748 -16.40 30.43 -41.44
N CYS A 749 -15.61 29.63 -40.72
CA CYS A 749 -14.39 29.98 -39.97
C CYS A 749 -14.63 30.96 -38.83
N THR A 750 -14.80 30.45 -37.61
CA THR A 750 -14.55 31.21 -36.37
C THR A 750 -14.46 30.19 -35.24
N ASP A 751 -13.25 29.87 -34.78
CA ASP A 751 -13.02 28.60 -34.06
C ASP A 751 -12.65 28.77 -32.56
N GLY A 752 -12.88 29.96 -31.97
CA GLY A 752 -12.64 30.12 -30.52
C GLY A 752 -13.06 31.45 -29.89
N ALA A 753 -13.15 31.43 -28.56
CA ALA A 753 -13.45 32.58 -27.71
C ALA A 753 -12.58 32.59 -26.46
N VAL A 754 -12.13 33.77 -26.05
CA VAL A 754 -11.43 33.98 -24.78
C VAL A 754 -12.21 34.98 -23.93
N ILE A 755 -12.41 34.63 -22.67
CA ILE A 755 -13.25 35.33 -21.73
C ILE A 755 -12.43 35.64 -20.48
N GLY A 756 -12.27 36.92 -20.16
CA GLY A 756 -11.62 37.33 -18.93
C GLY A 756 -11.15 38.80 -18.90
N PRO A 757 -10.45 39.21 -17.84
CA PRO A 757 -10.22 38.42 -16.63
C PRO A 757 -11.53 38.16 -15.86
N LEU A 758 -11.69 36.95 -15.33
CA LEU A 758 -12.84 36.50 -14.56
C LEU A 758 -12.64 36.82 -13.07
N GLN A 759 -13.73 37.14 -12.36
CA GLN A 759 -13.74 37.35 -10.92
C GLN A 759 -14.44 36.18 -10.23
N THR A 760 -13.90 35.68 -9.12
CA THR A 760 -14.55 34.62 -8.32
C THR A 760 -15.52 35.23 -7.29
N PRO A 761 -16.70 34.62 -7.05
CA PRO A 761 -17.28 33.51 -7.80
C PRO A 761 -17.85 33.95 -9.16
N PHE A 762 -17.68 33.11 -10.17
CA PHE A 762 -18.36 33.26 -11.47
C PHE A 762 -19.12 31.99 -11.84
N CYS A 763 -20.19 32.16 -12.61
CA CYS A 763 -20.87 31.07 -13.27
C CYS A 763 -21.06 31.41 -14.75
N VAL A 764 -20.73 30.46 -15.62
CA VAL A 764 -20.90 30.56 -17.06
C VAL A 764 -21.81 29.43 -17.51
N LYS A 765 -22.79 29.81 -18.32
CA LYS A 765 -23.77 28.91 -18.90
C LYS A 765 -23.71 29.02 -20.41
N ILE A 766 -23.41 27.92 -21.08
CA ILE A 766 -23.30 27.83 -22.53
C ILE A 766 -24.50 27.03 -23.03
N LYS A 767 -25.36 27.68 -23.82
CA LYS A 767 -26.55 27.08 -24.40
C LYS A 767 -26.44 26.99 -25.92
N ARG A 768 -26.58 25.78 -26.44
CA ARG A 768 -26.74 25.52 -27.87
C ARG A 768 -28.07 26.09 -28.37
N LEU A 769 -28.06 26.73 -29.54
CA LEU A 769 -29.29 27.25 -30.16
C LEU A 769 -29.68 26.51 -31.45
N SER A 770 -28.83 25.65 -32.02
CA SER A 770 -29.12 24.83 -33.22
C SER A 770 -28.37 23.48 -33.23
N GLU A 771 -28.92 22.46 -33.89
CA GLU A 771 -28.48 21.05 -33.85
C GLU A 771 -27.15 20.72 -34.58
N SER A 772 -26.52 21.68 -35.27
CA SER A 772 -25.28 21.42 -36.03
C SER A 772 -24.01 21.54 -35.15
N GLY A 773 -23.18 20.49 -35.09
CA GLY A 773 -21.72 20.60 -34.88
C GLY A 773 -21.06 20.46 -33.50
N ILE A 774 -21.73 20.14 -32.38
CA ILE A 774 -21.07 19.98 -31.07
C ILE A 774 -21.65 18.76 -30.33
N GLY A 775 -20.79 17.87 -29.85
CA GLY A 775 -21.11 16.56 -29.30
C GLY A 775 -20.64 16.35 -27.86
N ASN A 776 -19.48 16.88 -27.43
CA ASN A 776 -18.93 16.67 -26.07
C ASN A 776 -18.23 17.92 -25.49
N VAL A 777 -18.11 17.98 -24.15
CA VAL A 777 -17.33 18.99 -23.41
C VAL A 777 -16.19 18.31 -22.65
N ILE A 778 -14.98 18.87 -22.78
CA ILE A 778 -13.78 18.41 -22.06
C ILE A 778 -13.22 19.60 -21.28
N THR A 779 -13.00 19.40 -19.97
CA THR A 779 -12.35 20.37 -19.09
C THR A 779 -10.95 19.89 -18.71
N MET A 780 -9.98 20.80 -18.78
CA MET A 780 -8.60 20.57 -18.33
C MET A 780 -8.32 21.42 -17.09
N ASN A 781 -7.78 20.81 -16.02
CA ASN A 781 -7.22 21.50 -14.86
C ASN A 781 -5.81 20.95 -14.59
N GLY A 782 -4.78 21.67 -15.04
CA GLY A 782 -3.43 21.13 -15.18
C GLY A 782 -3.42 19.89 -16.10
N ASN A 783 -2.75 18.82 -15.69
CA ASN A 783 -2.62 17.59 -16.49
C ASN A 783 -3.85 16.66 -16.39
N LYS A 784 -4.90 17.02 -15.64
CA LYS A 784 -6.09 16.17 -15.44
C LYS A 784 -7.20 16.52 -16.43
N LYS A 785 -7.54 15.55 -17.28
CA LYS A 785 -8.66 15.61 -18.23
C LYS A 785 -9.95 15.09 -17.57
N VAL A 786 -11.00 15.91 -17.57
CA VAL A 786 -12.35 15.50 -17.15
C VAL A 786 -13.30 15.61 -18.33
N GLN A 787 -13.83 14.48 -18.79
CA GLN A 787 -14.86 14.45 -19.84
C GLN A 787 -16.23 14.58 -19.20
N LEU A 788 -16.97 15.64 -19.55
CA LEU A 788 -18.26 15.96 -18.93
C LEU A 788 -19.48 15.33 -19.65
N GLY A 789 -19.26 14.54 -20.70
CA GLY A 789 -20.30 13.81 -21.44
C GLY A 789 -20.92 14.57 -22.63
N SER A 790 -21.98 14.00 -23.22
CA SER A 790 -22.60 14.48 -24.47
C SER A 790 -23.46 15.73 -24.31
N PHE A 791 -23.27 16.71 -25.20
CA PHE A 791 -23.83 18.07 -25.10
C PHE A 791 -25.25 18.16 -25.67
N ASN A 792 -26.26 17.79 -24.89
CA ASN A 792 -27.63 17.68 -25.38
C ASN A 792 -28.40 19.01 -25.50
N ASN A 793 -28.00 20.12 -24.84
CA ASN A 793 -28.51 21.49 -25.14
C ASN A 793 -27.89 22.65 -24.33
N THR A 794 -27.50 22.47 -23.07
CA THR A 794 -26.95 23.56 -22.23
C THR A 794 -26.02 22.99 -21.15
N VAL A 795 -24.84 23.60 -20.97
CA VAL A 795 -23.88 23.30 -19.90
C VAL A 795 -23.71 24.54 -19.03
N GLU A 796 -23.61 24.35 -17.72
CA GLU A 796 -23.39 25.42 -16.74
C GLU A 796 -22.27 25.01 -15.81
N PHE A 797 -21.31 25.90 -15.64
CA PHE A 797 -20.20 25.74 -14.71
C PHE A 797 -20.10 26.95 -13.81
N CYS A 798 -19.72 26.70 -12.57
CA CYS A 798 -19.58 27.71 -11.54
C CYS A 798 -18.26 27.49 -10.82
N ALA A 799 -17.41 28.51 -10.79
CA ALA A 799 -16.27 28.56 -9.90
C ALA A 799 -16.65 29.37 -8.66
N ASN A 800 -16.47 28.78 -7.49
CA ASN A 800 -16.57 29.46 -6.19
C ASN A 800 -15.13 29.65 -5.66
N PRO A 801 -14.84 30.73 -4.90
CA PRO A 801 -13.51 30.93 -4.34
C PRO A 801 -13.12 29.82 -3.36
#